data_AF-A0A7Y8BNV7-F1
#
_entry.id   AF-A0A7Y8BNV7-F1
#
_cell.length_a   1.000
_cell.length_b   1.000
_cell.length_c   1.000
_cell.angle_alpha   90.00
_cell.angle_beta   90.00
_cell.angle_gamma   90.00
#
_symmetry.space_group_name_H-M   'P 1'
#
loop_
_entity.id
_entity.type
_entity.pdbx_description
1 polymer ?
#
loop_
_entity_poly.entity_id
_entity_poly.type
_entity_poly.pdbx_seq_one_letter_code
_entity_poly.pdbx_strand_id
1 'polypeptide(L)'
;MSVKTMLVRLMLCLCGLLAVSSAYAESVIIATPQQGVGITVDVFDHPEASSGIPSSTSTVPFRPQAFYIPSVQSFKGKVYMFWANNNDQRHINYATSAEGKSWSPTQTISVDSIFSNVSVSVFNQKLVLTFTDPQGRLKTVSSENGTGWSTARPITTLHTAINNKPIVYNGQLFVLYSENSGNAVYYVTSNDGVAWSRENLAFQESADKILTMVPVVYNGQLWAYYAFENGAMFARTYDRAGQWGTRQALTGITSQGPRGFLNSATMIGERVFISSSANTFYSNDGLHWNEYFSKRFAVGSAYPSGLGASYAITTNDLTTNNPQLPADLATGLSHTDYATFAWRSFIALNNAANTPLPANRGVGNPGSSFADSGKVPQSSSPLLWQTFAHRTELFPALGKNAVGGPTRPFASSPQYSYVGFPNGAPLAPGASYAHYNNLDEATQIGQNAIFFPVNPPRAAMNGSNYAPSNDSQILFEAKANPVIYAYAKSLSSYPDHIVLPNGAVEVKAAWRKLADIPVAQRARYYTATVVTYHGEDKAPVAYNEEYALVALHIIHKTPNYPTFIFATFEHEDAMTLPDQSPTGLYYIANYNKVAYLPESSSAPVATFSDGNTLHSVTLPKGDVADSAHVPPIYSGTNGIPKGQAGPIRVVQPQTAYSEVTAVNNQVKQLMDGSSAFNNSVWKHYRLKGVQAIPSSTETDPDYYLANILVESSQPGIQLFRGGNKFPQDTPTLTNMRMMKNIKVPDYDHSTGSQTMGGCMGCHGIAQSSLKQGFSFLFDAINTAGGVTGFANPETIGLPDPQTQQKRALKYSLGFQGKDPAEETGK
;
A
#
# COMPACT_ATOMS: atom_id res chain seq x y z
N MET A 1 14.34 -15.74 24.89
CA MET A 1 14.16 -14.35 24.42
C MET A 1 15.03 -13.44 25.27
N SER A 2 15.89 -12.60 24.68
CA SER A 2 16.79 -11.76 25.50
C SER A 2 16.06 -10.53 26.03
N VAL A 3 16.47 -10.07 27.22
CA VAL A 3 15.93 -8.86 27.88
C VAL A 3 16.01 -7.62 26.98
N LYS A 4 16.98 -7.60 26.04
CA LYS A 4 17.14 -6.54 25.02
C LYS A 4 15.98 -6.51 24.02
N THR A 5 15.45 -7.68 23.63
CA THR A 5 14.31 -7.81 22.71
C THR A 5 12.99 -7.39 23.38
N MET A 6 12.85 -7.62 24.68
CA MET A 6 11.71 -7.10 25.46
C MET A 6 11.79 -5.58 25.62
N LEU A 7 12.97 -5.03 25.90
CA LEU A 7 13.15 -3.57 26.04
C LEU A 7 12.92 -2.81 24.73
N VAL A 8 13.30 -3.34 23.57
CA VAL A 8 12.99 -2.73 22.26
C VAL A 8 11.48 -2.75 21.98
N ARG A 9 10.78 -3.85 22.31
CA ARG A 9 9.30 -3.89 22.23
C ARG A 9 8.64 -2.93 23.23
N LEU A 10 9.19 -2.79 24.44
CA LEU A 10 8.67 -1.89 25.47
C LEU A 10 8.89 -0.41 25.12
N MET A 11 10.02 -0.06 24.48
CA MET A 11 10.30 1.30 24.00
C MET A 11 9.43 1.67 22.78
N LEU A 12 9.14 0.71 21.89
CA LEU A 12 8.17 0.87 20.81
C LEU A 12 6.73 1.03 21.35
N CYS A 13 6.37 0.33 22.44
CA CYS A 13 5.11 0.56 23.15
C CYS A 13 5.07 1.94 23.85
N LEU A 14 6.16 2.41 24.45
CA LEU A 14 6.17 3.70 25.17
C LEU A 14 6.09 4.91 24.24
N CYS A 15 6.61 4.84 23.01
CA CYS A 15 6.38 5.88 21.99
C CYS A 15 4.94 5.85 21.42
N GLY A 16 4.21 4.74 21.60
CA GLY A 16 2.78 4.62 21.25
C GLY A 16 1.82 5.05 22.37
N LEU A 17 2.32 5.37 23.57
CA LEU A 17 1.49 5.59 24.78
C LEU A 17 1.02 7.04 24.99
N LEU A 18 1.22 7.93 24.01
CA LEU A 18 0.67 9.28 23.99
C LEU A 18 -0.06 9.57 22.67
N ALA A 19 -1.09 8.78 22.36
CA ALA A 19 -2.07 9.10 21.32
C ALA A 19 -3.48 8.91 21.90
N VAL A 20 -4.07 9.99 22.41
CA VAL A 20 -5.51 10.03 22.62
C VAL A 20 -6.15 10.22 21.24
N SER A 21 -7.07 9.32 20.92
CA SER A 21 -7.65 9.01 19.62
C SER A 21 -8.24 10.18 18.82
N SER A 22 -8.02 10.14 17.50
CA SER A 22 -9.14 10.03 16.54
C SER A 22 -8.65 9.24 15.33
N ALA A 23 -9.16 8.02 15.18
CA ALA A 23 -8.92 7.18 14.01
C ALA A 23 -9.60 7.78 12.76
N TYR A 24 -9.20 7.33 11.58
CA TYR A 24 -9.94 7.58 10.34
C TYR A 24 -11.42 7.19 10.48
N ALA A 25 -12.26 7.62 9.54
CA ALA A 25 -13.66 7.18 9.45
C ALA A 25 -13.78 5.73 8.92
N GLU A 26 -12.91 4.83 9.37
CA GLU A 26 -13.14 3.40 9.25
C GLU A 26 -14.21 3.01 10.26
N SER A 27 -15.28 2.40 9.77
CA SER A 27 -16.43 2.11 10.61
C SER A 27 -16.59 0.61 10.79
N VAL A 28 -16.75 0.16 12.04
CA VAL A 28 -17.24 -1.20 12.29
C VAL A 28 -18.74 -1.22 12.07
N ILE A 29 -19.22 -2.27 11.41
CA ILE A 29 -20.63 -2.53 11.16
C ILE A 29 -21.04 -3.78 11.92
N ILE A 30 -22.07 -3.64 12.76
CA ILE A 30 -22.68 -4.73 13.52
C ILE A 30 -24.09 -4.93 12.99
N ALA A 31 -24.34 -6.08 12.37
CA ALA A 31 -25.61 -6.45 11.78
C ALA A 31 -26.29 -7.53 12.62
N THR A 32 -27.29 -7.15 13.41
CA THR A 32 -28.01 -8.06 14.34
C THR A 32 -29.39 -8.41 13.79
N PRO A 33 -29.69 -9.70 13.51
CA PRO A 33 -31.00 -10.15 13.08
C PRO A 33 -32.09 -9.96 14.15
N GLN A 34 -33.28 -9.61 13.69
CA GLN A 34 -34.50 -9.51 14.48
C GLN A 34 -35.65 -10.23 13.76
N GLN A 35 -36.14 -11.31 14.37
CA GLN A 35 -37.25 -12.11 13.82
C GLN A 35 -38.48 -11.28 13.49
N GLY A 36 -39.09 -11.55 12.33
CA GLY A 36 -40.31 -10.89 11.87
C GLY A 36 -40.13 -9.43 11.45
N VAL A 37 -38.93 -8.87 11.59
CA VAL A 37 -38.62 -7.47 11.28
C VAL A 37 -37.57 -7.37 10.19
N GLY A 38 -36.37 -7.89 10.44
CA GLY A 38 -35.24 -7.78 9.52
C GLY A 38 -33.91 -7.73 10.24
N ILE A 39 -32.92 -7.05 9.67
CA ILE A 39 -31.58 -6.91 10.23
C ILE A 39 -31.40 -5.48 10.71
N THR A 40 -31.16 -5.30 12.01
CA THR A 40 -30.74 -3.99 12.55
C THR A 40 -29.25 -3.84 12.29
N VAL A 41 -28.85 -2.71 11.70
CA VAL A 41 -27.46 -2.40 11.38
C VAL A 41 -27.02 -1.19 12.19
N ASP A 42 -26.04 -1.40 13.05
CA ASP A 42 -25.42 -0.39 13.90
C ASP A 42 -24.00 -0.09 13.37
N VAL A 43 -23.72 1.18 13.07
CA VAL A 43 -22.44 1.67 12.52
C VAL A 43 -21.67 2.40 13.61
N PHE A 44 -20.36 2.15 13.72
CA PHE A 44 -19.48 2.73 14.72
C PHE A 44 -18.31 3.45 14.04
N ASP A 45 -18.43 4.76 13.86
CA ASP A 45 -17.41 5.62 13.23
C ASP A 45 -16.19 5.85 14.15
N HIS A 46 -16.26 5.45 15.42
CA HIS A 46 -15.18 5.50 16.42
C HIS A 46 -14.90 4.12 17.03
N PRO A 47 -14.40 3.15 16.23
CA PRO A 47 -14.18 1.77 16.67
C PRO A 47 -13.10 1.61 17.75
N GLU A 48 -12.28 2.64 17.98
CA GLU A 48 -11.26 2.71 19.01
C GLU A 48 -11.80 2.94 20.43
N ALA A 49 -13.07 3.37 20.56
CA ALA A 49 -13.70 3.54 21.86
C ALA A 49 -13.73 2.22 22.66
N SER A 50 -13.65 2.28 24.00
CA SER A 50 -13.71 1.09 24.87
C SER A 50 -15.11 0.50 24.98
N SER A 51 -16.14 1.29 24.65
CA SER A 51 -17.51 0.84 24.48
C SER A 51 -18.11 1.57 23.30
N GLY A 52 -18.79 0.83 22.43
CA GLY A 52 -19.35 1.37 21.20
C GLY A 52 -20.72 2.00 21.45
N ILE A 53 -20.86 3.29 21.15
CA ILE A 53 -22.17 3.90 20.87
C ILE A 53 -22.27 4.01 19.35
N PRO A 54 -23.32 3.45 18.71
CA PRO A 54 -23.45 3.56 17.27
C PRO A 54 -23.64 5.02 16.84
N SER A 55 -22.89 5.45 15.83
CA SER A 55 -23.06 6.74 15.15
C SER A 55 -24.36 6.78 14.36
N SER A 56 -24.83 5.61 13.90
CA SER A 56 -26.06 5.43 13.14
C SER A 56 -26.64 4.05 13.37
N THR A 57 -27.96 3.96 13.44
CA THR A 57 -28.72 2.71 13.45
C THR A 57 -29.73 2.72 12.31
N SER A 58 -29.77 1.67 11.51
CA SER A 58 -30.79 1.46 10.47
C SER A 58 -31.35 0.04 10.51
N THR A 59 -32.37 -0.24 9.71
CA THR A 59 -32.96 -1.58 9.60
C THR A 59 -33.14 -1.96 8.14
N VAL A 60 -32.61 -3.12 7.76
CA VAL A 60 -32.88 -3.77 6.46
C VAL A 60 -34.07 -4.70 6.64
N PRO A 61 -35.25 -4.40 6.07
CA PRO A 61 -36.46 -5.18 6.33
C PRO A 61 -36.36 -6.61 5.76
N PHE A 62 -36.70 -7.59 6.59
CA PHE A 62 -36.85 -8.99 6.18
C PHE A 62 -37.87 -9.66 7.11
N ARG A 63 -39.11 -9.76 6.61
CA ARG A 63 -40.30 -10.13 7.41
C ARG A 63 -40.49 -11.62 7.72
N PRO A 64 -39.98 -12.60 6.95
CA PRO A 64 -40.14 -14.00 7.31
C PRO A 64 -39.63 -14.29 8.73
N GLN A 65 -40.41 -15.03 9.52
CA GLN A 65 -39.96 -15.60 10.79
C GLN A 65 -39.11 -16.84 10.49
N ALA A 66 -37.80 -16.62 10.33
CA ALA A 66 -36.85 -17.64 9.96
C ALA A 66 -35.51 -17.40 10.67
N PHE A 67 -34.72 -18.45 10.84
CA PHE A 67 -33.34 -18.31 11.30
C PHE A 67 -32.46 -17.86 10.14
N TYR A 68 -31.71 -16.78 10.34
CA TYR A 68 -30.71 -16.29 9.38
C TYR A 68 -29.61 -15.55 10.11
N ILE A 69 -28.40 -15.64 9.58
CA ILE A 69 -27.22 -14.95 10.10
C ILE A 69 -26.57 -14.15 8.97
N PRO A 70 -26.34 -12.84 9.13
CA PRO A 70 -25.72 -12.02 8.12
C PRO A 70 -24.20 -12.19 8.10
N SER A 71 -23.63 -12.06 6.91
CA SER A 71 -22.21 -11.86 6.67
C SER A 71 -22.00 -10.53 5.95
N VAL A 72 -21.04 -9.72 6.40
CA VAL A 72 -20.84 -8.34 5.92
C VAL A 72 -19.43 -8.20 5.34
N GLN A 73 -19.30 -7.57 4.17
CA GLN A 73 -18.03 -7.43 3.44
C GLN A 73 -17.95 -6.11 2.67
N SER A 74 -16.81 -5.41 2.76
CA SER A 74 -16.51 -4.28 1.86
C SER A 74 -16.10 -4.79 0.48
N PHE A 75 -16.64 -4.18 -0.57
CA PHE A 75 -16.29 -4.47 -1.95
C PHE A 75 -16.62 -3.29 -2.87
N LYS A 76 -15.60 -2.81 -3.59
CA LYS A 76 -15.71 -1.77 -4.63
C LYS A 76 -16.46 -0.52 -4.17
N GLY A 77 -16.09 -0.01 -3.00
CA GLY A 77 -16.63 1.23 -2.43
C GLY A 77 -18.02 1.09 -1.81
N LYS A 78 -18.51 -0.14 -1.62
CA LYS A 78 -19.77 -0.43 -0.92
C LYS A 78 -19.56 -1.51 0.13
N VAL A 79 -20.42 -1.49 1.12
CA VAL A 79 -20.61 -2.60 2.06
C VAL A 79 -21.75 -3.48 1.54
N TYR A 80 -21.48 -4.77 1.44
CA TYR A 80 -22.46 -5.80 1.12
C TYR A 80 -22.81 -6.57 2.39
N MET A 81 -24.09 -6.89 2.54
CA MET A 81 -24.59 -7.78 3.59
C MET A 81 -25.35 -8.92 2.94
N PHE A 82 -24.95 -10.16 3.22
CA PHE A 82 -25.54 -11.38 2.68
C PHE A 82 -26.17 -12.21 3.79
N TRP A 83 -27.31 -12.82 3.52
CA TRP A 83 -27.94 -13.78 4.42
C TRP A 83 -28.77 -14.80 3.63
N ALA A 84 -28.90 -16.00 4.17
CA ALA A 84 -29.91 -16.96 3.73
C ALA A 84 -30.70 -17.44 4.94
N ASN A 85 -31.88 -17.97 4.71
CA ASN A 85 -32.78 -18.38 5.76
C ASN A 85 -33.18 -19.84 5.58
N ASN A 86 -33.45 -20.53 6.68
CA ASN A 86 -33.73 -21.97 6.69
C ASN A 86 -35.03 -22.39 5.98
N ASN A 87 -35.88 -21.45 5.57
CA ASN A 87 -37.13 -21.75 4.84
C ASN A 87 -36.99 -21.56 3.32
N ASP A 88 -35.89 -20.99 2.83
CA ASP A 88 -35.64 -20.77 1.40
C ASP A 88 -34.36 -21.49 0.96
N GLN A 89 -34.53 -22.60 0.25
CA GLN A 89 -33.43 -23.43 -0.23
C GLN A 89 -32.92 -23.03 -1.63
N ARG A 90 -33.37 -21.90 -2.19
CA ARG A 90 -33.06 -21.49 -3.58
C ARG A 90 -32.47 -20.10 -3.69
N HIS A 91 -32.46 -19.30 -2.63
CA HIS A 91 -31.97 -17.92 -2.70
C HIS A 91 -31.02 -17.55 -1.57
N ILE A 92 -29.98 -16.80 -1.96
CA ILE A 92 -29.18 -15.98 -1.05
C ILE A 92 -29.69 -14.54 -1.18
N ASN A 93 -30.02 -13.91 -0.06
CA ASN A 93 -30.47 -12.52 -0.01
C ASN A 93 -29.27 -11.60 0.23
N TYR A 94 -29.34 -10.39 -0.31
CA TYR A 94 -28.35 -9.37 -0.02
C TYR A 94 -28.90 -7.94 -0.08
N ALA A 95 -28.20 -7.02 0.57
CA ALA A 95 -28.39 -5.58 0.47
C ALA A 95 -27.03 -4.88 0.43
N THR A 96 -27.01 -3.65 -0.08
CA THR A 96 -25.79 -2.85 -0.20
C THR A 96 -25.96 -1.48 0.41
N SER A 97 -24.87 -0.89 0.90
CA SER A 97 -24.81 0.49 1.38
C SER A 97 -23.46 1.10 1.03
N ALA A 98 -23.37 2.42 0.84
CA ALA A 98 -22.07 3.08 0.70
C ALA A 98 -21.24 2.97 2.01
N GLU A 99 -21.85 3.31 3.15
CA GLU A 99 -21.17 3.42 4.45
C GLU A 99 -21.76 2.51 5.55
N GLY A 100 -22.70 1.64 5.22
CA GLY A 100 -23.50 0.88 6.20
C GLY A 100 -24.67 1.63 6.85
N LYS A 101 -24.88 2.92 6.53
CA LYS A 101 -25.92 3.77 7.15
C LYS A 101 -27.27 3.69 6.43
N SER A 102 -27.27 3.68 5.09
CA SER A 102 -28.48 3.64 4.25
C SER A 102 -28.41 2.49 3.26
N TRP A 103 -29.31 1.53 3.40
CA TRP A 103 -29.26 0.27 2.67
C TRP A 103 -30.24 0.22 1.49
N SER A 104 -29.83 -0.47 0.43
CA SER A 104 -30.68 -0.79 -0.70
C SER A 104 -31.83 -1.73 -0.29
N PRO A 105 -32.91 -1.80 -1.10
CA PRO A 105 -33.86 -2.91 -1.00
C PRO A 105 -33.16 -4.27 -1.10
N THR A 106 -33.75 -5.29 -0.49
CA THR A 106 -33.26 -6.68 -0.56
C THR A 106 -33.29 -7.18 -2.00
N GLN A 107 -32.17 -7.77 -2.40
CA GLN A 107 -31.96 -8.43 -3.68
C GLN A 107 -31.67 -9.91 -3.45
N THR A 108 -31.79 -10.74 -4.49
CA THR A 108 -31.59 -12.19 -4.39
C THR A 108 -30.62 -12.71 -5.43
N ILE A 109 -29.92 -13.79 -5.06
CA ILE A 109 -29.06 -14.60 -5.92
C ILE A 109 -29.69 -15.98 -5.97
N SER A 110 -30.11 -16.43 -7.15
CA SER A 110 -30.66 -17.77 -7.33
C SER A 110 -29.54 -18.82 -7.31
N VAL A 111 -29.72 -19.85 -6.51
CA VAL A 111 -28.83 -21.01 -6.40
C VAL A 111 -29.62 -22.31 -6.56
N ASP A 112 -28.92 -23.38 -6.95
CA ASP A 112 -29.53 -24.68 -7.15
C ASP A 112 -29.99 -25.31 -5.82
N SER A 113 -29.19 -25.22 -4.75
CA SER A 113 -29.63 -25.59 -3.40
C SER A 113 -28.77 -24.93 -2.32
N ILE A 114 -29.42 -24.48 -1.25
CA ILE A 114 -28.78 -23.94 -0.03
C ILE A 114 -29.52 -24.41 1.23
N PHE A 115 -28.78 -24.57 2.34
CA PHE A 115 -29.35 -24.93 3.64
C PHE A 115 -29.81 -23.69 4.43
N SER A 116 -28.90 -22.79 4.79
CA SER A 116 -29.25 -21.55 5.51
C SER A 116 -28.12 -20.52 5.60
N ASN A 117 -26.89 -20.93 5.91
CA ASN A 117 -25.78 -19.99 6.14
C ASN A 117 -25.01 -19.66 4.86
N VAL A 118 -24.61 -18.40 4.74
CA VAL A 118 -23.72 -17.90 3.69
C VAL A 118 -22.58 -17.09 4.32
N SER A 119 -21.39 -17.28 3.81
CA SER A 119 -20.17 -16.59 4.23
C SER A 119 -19.51 -15.96 3.01
N VAL A 120 -18.74 -14.89 3.19
CA VAL A 120 -18.19 -14.10 2.08
C VAL A 120 -16.77 -13.62 2.38
N SER A 121 -15.95 -13.52 1.33
CA SER A 121 -14.68 -12.78 1.30
C SER A 121 -14.47 -12.17 -0.09
N VAL A 122 -13.48 -11.30 -0.26
CA VAL A 122 -13.06 -10.81 -1.58
C VAL A 122 -11.75 -11.48 -1.97
N PHE A 123 -11.70 -12.07 -3.16
CA PHE A 123 -10.48 -12.70 -3.69
C PHE A 123 -10.36 -12.44 -5.19
N ASN A 124 -9.16 -12.09 -5.65
CA ASN A 124 -8.88 -11.74 -7.05
C ASN A 124 -9.91 -10.76 -7.64
N GLN A 125 -10.21 -9.70 -6.89
CA GLN A 125 -11.16 -8.64 -7.28
C GLN A 125 -12.62 -9.11 -7.44
N LYS A 126 -13.00 -10.25 -6.84
CA LYS A 126 -14.36 -10.79 -6.85
C LYS A 126 -14.88 -11.01 -5.44
N LEU A 127 -16.17 -10.77 -5.23
CA LEU A 127 -16.86 -11.36 -4.10
C LEU A 127 -16.89 -12.87 -4.30
N VAL A 128 -16.52 -13.63 -3.27
CA VAL A 128 -16.60 -15.10 -3.24
C VAL A 128 -17.43 -15.50 -2.05
N LEU A 129 -18.59 -16.09 -2.33
CA LEU A 129 -19.54 -16.57 -1.33
C LEU A 129 -19.42 -18.08 -1.20
N THR A 130 -19.36 -18.57 0.03
CA THR A 130 -19.42 -20.00 0.33
C THR A 130 -20.66 -20.32 1.16
N PHE A 131 -21.26 -21.47 0.89
CA PHE A 131 -22.47 -21.95 1.54
C PHE A 131 -22.56 -23.47 1.39
N THR A 132 -23.51 -24.11 2.05
CA THR A 132 -23.78 -25.54 1.86
C THR A 132 -25.17 -25.79 1.32
N ASP A 133 -25.32 -26.92 0.62
CA ASP A 133 -26.65 -27.48 0.35
C ASP A 133 -27.25 -28.18 1.58
N PRO A 134 -28.51 -28.66 1.52
CA PRO A 134 -29.14 -29.38 2.63
C PRO A 134 -28.45 -30.69 3.04
N GLN A 135 -27.52 -31.22 2.24
CA GLN A 135 -26.70 -32.38 2.57
C GLN A 135 -25.37 -31.98 3.24
N GLY A 136 -25.13 -30.69 3.46
CA GLY A 136 -23.90 -30.16 4.05
C GLY A 136 -22.71 -30.14 3.10
N ARG A 137 -22.93 -30.28 1.78
CA ARG A 137 -21.87 -30.22 0.78
C ARG A 137 -21.52 -28.77 0.47
N LEU A 138 -20.24 -28.44 0.49
CA LEU A 138 -19.74 -27.08 0.29
C LEU A 138 -19.92 -26.62 -1.17
N LYS A 139 -20.35 -25.38 -1.33
CA LYS A 139 -20.56 -24.72 -2.63
C LYS A 139 -20.01 -23.31 -2.62
N THR A 140 -19.73 -22.79 -3.81
CA THR A 140 -19.26 -21.43 -4.03
C THR A 140 -19.97 -20.74 -5.19
N VAL A 141 -20.14 -19.43 -5.07
CA VAL A 141 -20.58 -18.52 -6.14
C VAL A 141 -19.75 -17.24 -6.06
N SER A 142 -19.48 -16.60 -7.20
CA SER A 142 -18.68 -15.37 -7.21
C SER A 142 -19.25 -14.28 -8.11
N SER A 143 -18.81 -13.04 -7.87
CA SER A 143 -19.20 -11.87 -8.65
C SER A 143 -18.06 -10.86 -8.78
N GLU A 144 -17.78 -10.40 -9.99
CA GLU A 144 -16.76 -9.38 -10.30
C GLU A 144 -17.26 -7.94 -10.08
N ASN A 145 -18.58 -7.74 -10.09
CA ASN A 145 -19.22 -6.44 -10.03
C ASN A 145 -20.28 -6.33 -8.91
N GLY A 146 -20.47 -7.39 -8.12
CA GLY A 146 -21.42 -7.48 -7.01
C GLY A 146 -22.89 -7.61 -7.41
N THR A 147 -23.21 -7.72 -8.70
CA THR A 147 -24.60 -7.78 -9.21
C THR A 147 -24.84 -8.92 -10.20
N GLY A 148 -23.85 -9.24 -11.03
CA GLY A 148 -23.83 -10.41 -11.90
C GLY A 148 -23.11 -11.57 -11.21
N TRP A 149 -23.79 -12.70 -11.05
CA TRP A 149 -23.31 -13.83 -10.25
C TRP A 149 -23.03 -15.05 -11.13
N SER A 150 -21.96 -15.79 -10.80
CA SER A 150 -21.66 -17.06 -11.45
C SER A 150 -22.74 -18.11 -11.16
N THR A 151 -22.69 -19.24 -11.86
CA THR A 151 -23.42 -20.43 -11.41
C THR A 151 -22.76 -21.00 -10.15
N ALA A 152 -23.58 -21.57 -9.25
CA ALA A 152 -23.07 -22.24 -8.05
C ALA A 152 -22.25 -23.49 -8.45
N ARG A 153 -21.09 -23.66 -7.84
CA ARG A 153 -20.19 -24.80 -8.08
C ARG A 153 -19.87 -25.53 -6.77
N PRO A 154 -19.78 -26.88 -6.78
CA PRO A 154 -19.36 -27.62 -5.60
C PRO A 154 -17.86 -27.39 -5.31
N ILE A 155 -17.51 -27.41 -4.03
CA ILE A 155 -16.13 -27.56 -3.56
C ILE A 155 -16.03 -28.95 -2.94
N THR A 156 -15.11 -29.77 -3.45
CA THR A 156 -14.96 -31.15 -2.99
C THR A 156 -14.35 -31.19 -1.60
N THR A 157 -15.13 -31.64 -0.61
CA THR A 157 -14.71 -31.90 0.77
C THR A 157 -14.99 -33.36 1.13
N LEU A 158 -14.24 -33.93 2.08
CA LEU A 158 -14.51 -35.28 2.59
C LEU A 158 -15.59 -35.22 3.68
N HIS A 159 -15.56 -34.17 4.49
CA HIS A 159 -16.51 -33.94 5.58
C HIS A 159 -17.59 -32.93 5.20
N THR A 160 -18.70 -32.94 5.94
CA THR A 160 -19.75 -31.92 5.80
C THR A 160 -19.23 -30.56 6.29
N ALA A 161 -19.64 -29.48 5.63
CA ALA A 161 -19.08 -28.14 5.85
C ALA A 161 -20.12 -27.13 6.37
N ILE A 162 -21.04 -27.59 7.22
CA ILE A 162 -22.17 -26.79 7.72
C ILE A 162 -21.72 -25.45 8.30
N ASN A 163 -20.63 -25.46 9.07
CA ASN A 163 -19.94 -24.27 9.52
C ASN A 163 -18.75 -24.02 8.58
N ASN A 164 -18.87 -23.10 7.62
CA ASN A 164 -17.79 -22.73 6.69
C ASN A 164 -17.57 -21.21 6.63
N LYS A 165 -16.32 -20.80 6.50
CA LYS A 165 -15.91 -19.38 6.41
C LYS A 165 -14.74 -19.23 5.43
N PRO A 166 -14.88 -18.43 4.35
CA PRO A 166 -13.79 -18.10 3.46
C PRO A 166 -12.95 -16.96 4.07
N ILE A 167 -11.63 -16.99 3.87
CA ILE A 167 -10.70 -15.94 4.31
C ILE A 167 -9.48 -15.93 3.39
N VAL A 168 -8.95 -14.76 3.07
CA VAL A 168 -7.71 -14.64 2.28
C VAL A 168 -6.52 -14.50 3.21
N TYR A 169 -5.49 -15.31 3.01
CA TYR A 169 -4.25 -15.22 3.78
C TYR A 169 -3.06 -15.55 2.87
N ASN A 170 -2.00 -14.74 2.93
CA ASN A 170 -0.79 -14.91 2.12
C ASN A 170 -1.04 -15.07 0.61
N GLY A 171 -1.99 -14.32 0.06
CA GLY A 171 -2.34 -14.36 -1.37
C GLY A 171 -3.16 -15.59 -1.80
N GLN A 172 -3.59 -16.42 -0.85
CA GLN A 172 -4.38 -17.63 -1.11
C GLN A 172 -5.76 -17.52 -0.44
N LEU A 173 -6.79 -18.03 -1.11
CA LEU A 173 -8.13 -18.15 -0.54
C LEU A 173 -8.24 -19.44 0.25
N PHE A 174 -8.52 -19.34 1.55
CA PHE A 174 -8.84 -20.46 2.43
C PHE A 174 -10.35 -20.55 2.60
N VAL A 175 -10.89 -21.76 2.71
CA VAL A 175 -12.21 -22.02 3.30
C VAL A 175 -12.03 -22.96 4.47
N LEU A 176 -12.17 -22.43 5.68
CA LEU A 176 -12.14 -23.23 6.90
C LEU A 176 -13.55 -23.73 7.18
N TYR A 177 -13.66 -24.97 7.65
CA TYR A 177 -14.96 -25.54 7.99
C TYR A 177 -14.90 -26.63 9.05
N SER A 178 -16.07 -26.94 9.60
CA SER A 178 -16.29 -28.06 10.53
C SER A 178 -17.66 -28.68 10.29
N GLU A 179 -17.77 -29.96 10.64
CA GLU A 179 -19.06 -30.64 10.72
C GLU A 179 -19.90 -30.09 11.86
N ASN A 180 -21.22 -30.26 11.78
CA ASN A 180 -22.09 -29.91 12.89
C ASN A 180 -21.79 -30.82 14.09
N SER A 181 -21.32 -30.24 15.20
CA SER A 181 -20.86 -30.98 16.38
C SER A 181 -19.72 -31.96 16.08
N GLY A 182 -18.87 -31.64 15.10
CA GLY A 182 -17.61 -32.34 14.84
C GLY A 182 -16.55 -32.08 15.92
N ASN A 183 -15.43 -32.80 15.90
CA ASN A 183 -14.31 -32.54 16.81
C ASN A 183 -13.07 -31.96 16.09
N ALA A 184 -13.19 -31.62 14.81
CA ALA A 184 -12.09 -31.14 13.99
C ALA A 184 -12.49 -29.93 13.16
N VAL A 185 -11.50 -29.11 12.85
CA VAL A 185 -11.57 -28.06 11.83
C VAL A 185 -10.72 -28.51 10.64
N TYR A 186 -11.27 -28.33 9.46
CA TYR A 186 -10.63 -28.65 8.18
C TYR A 186 -10.53 -27.38 7.34
N TYR A 187 -9.70 -27.44 6.30
CA TYR A 187 -9.64 -26.38 5.32
C TYR A 187 -9.30 -26.87 3.92
N VAL A 188 -9.75 -26.12 2.93
CA VAL A 188 -9.31 -26.21 1.54
C VAL A 188 -8.79 -24.85 1.11
N THR A 189 -7.91 -24.83 0.12
CA THR A 189 -7.27 -23.61 -0.38
C THR A 189 -7.39 -23.47 -1.89
N SER A 190 -7.32 -22.24 -2.40
CA SER A 190 -7.33 -21.95 -3.83
C SER A 190 -6.45 -20.75 -4.16
N ASN A 191 -5.70 -20.85 -5.26
CA ASN A 191 -4.86 -19.77 -5.79
C ASN A 191 -5.57 -18.91 -6.84
N ASP A 192 -6.70 -19.38 -7.37
CA ASP A 192 -7.45 -18.75 -8.46
C ASP A 192 -8.96 -18.59 -8.17
N GLY A 193 -9.44 -19.14 -7.05
CA GLY A 193 -10.85 -19.16 -6.66
C GLY A 193 -11.69 -20.21 -7.40
N VAL A 194 -11.05 -21.06 -8.21
CA VAL A 194 -11.70 -22.04 -9.09
C VAL A 194 -11.20 -23.45 -8.81
N ALA A 195 -9.88 -23.65 -8.84
CA ALA A 195 -9.23 -24.90 -8.51
C ALA A 195 -8.97 -24.94 -7.00
N TRP A 196 -9.40 -26.03 -6.36
CA TRP A 196 -9.31 -26.22 -4.92
C TRP A 196 -8.33 -27.33 -4.57
N SER A 197 -7.59 -27.14 -3.48
CA SER A 197 -6.75 -28.18 -2.89
C SER A 197 -7.60 -29.35 -2.39
N ARG A 198 -6.93 -30.46 -2.08
CA ARG A 198 -7.54 -31.48 -1.21
C ARG A 198 -7.83 -30.90 0.17
N GLU A 199 -8.76 -31.53 0.89
CA GLU A 199 -9.03 -31.23 2.29
C GLU A 199 -7.77 -31.46 3.14
N ASN A 200 -7.49 -30.51 4.01
CA ASN A 200 -6.44 -30.58 5.03
C ASN A 200 -7.07 -30.50 6.42
N LEU A 201 -6.51 -31.26 7.37
CA LEU A 201 -6.86 -31.13 8.78
C LEU A 201 -6.15 -29.90 9.35
N ALA A 202 -6.90 -28.93 9.88
CA ALA A 202 -6.31 -27.82 10.64
C ALA A 202 -5.87 -28.30 12.02
N PHE A 203 -6.83 -28.82 12.78
CA PHE A 203 -6.63 -29.39 14.11
C PHE A 203 -7.83 -30.23 14.53
N GLN A 204 -7.61 -31.11 15.50
CA GLN A 204 -8.63 -31.95 16.10
C GLN A 204 -8.56 -31.86 17.63
N GLU A 205 -9.73 -31.79 18.27
CA GLU A 205 -9.93 -31.75 19.70
C GLU A 205 -10.39 -33.13 20.21
N SER A 206 -9.97 -33.50 21.41
CA SER A 206 -10.06 -34.88 21.90
C SER A 206 -11.33 -35.23 22.69
N ALA A 207 -11.98 -34.23 23.31
CA ALA A 207 -13.08 -34.48 24.25
C ALA A 207 -14.37 -33.73 23.87
N ASP A 208 -14.26 -32.45 23.51
CA ASP A 208 -15.40 -31.58 23.28
C ASP A 208 -15.73 -31.42 21.79
N LYS A 209 -17.02 -31.22 21.50
CA LYS A 209 -17.51 -30.95 20.14
C LYS A 209 -17.45 -29.46 19.83
N ILE A 210 -16.95 -29.14 18.65
CA ILE A 210 -16.88 -27.79 18.10
C ILE A 210 -18.29 -27.38 17.66
N LEU A 211 -18.79 -26.30 18.25
CA LEU A 211 -20.09 -25.71 17.92
C LEU A 211 -19.97 -24.76 16.72
N THR A 212 -18.92 -23.92 16.71
CA THR A 212 -18.71 -22.90 15.68
C THR A 212 -17.25 -22.48 15.62
N MET A 213 -16.86 -21.92 14.47
CA MET A 213 -15.52 -21.45 14.18
C MET A 213 -15.57 -20.18 13.31
N VAL A 214 -14.69 -19.24 13.61
CA VAL A 214 -14.60 -17.93 12.97
C VAL A 214 -13.13 -17.63 12.67
N PRO A 215 -12.74 -17.53 11.38
CA PRO A 215 -11.41 -17.10 11.01
C PRO A 215 -11.31 -15.58 10.85
N VAL A 216 -10.13 -15.03 11.10
CA VAL A 216 -9.76 -13.64 10.77
C VAL A 216 -8.25 -13.55 10.62
N VAL A 217 -7.76 -12.72 9.69
CA VAL A 217 -6.33 -12.39 9.65
C VAL A 217 -6.10 -11.17 10.52
N TYR A 218 -5.26 -11.34 11.54
CA TYR A 218 -4.97 -10.32 12.52
C TYR A 218 -3.49 -10.40 12.91
N ASN A 219 -2.82 -9.25 12.91
CA ASN A 219 -1.41 -9.11 13.23
C ASN A 219 -0.51 -10.04 12.38
N GLY A 220 -0.85 -10.18 11.09
CA GLY A 220 -0.08 -10.96 10.12
C GLY A 220 -0.19 -12.48 10.24
N GLN A 221 -1.13 -13.00 11.06
CA GLN A 221 -1.42 -14.43 11.20
C GLN A 221 -2.89 -14.71 10.89
N LEU A 222 -3.19 -15.90 10.40
CA LEU A 222 -4.57 -16.38 10.30
C LEU A 222 -5.00 -16.96 11.66
N TRP A 223 -5.96 -16.33 12.31
CA TRP A 223 -6.55 -16.80 13.56
C TRP A 223 -7.79 -17.63 13.25
N ALA A 224 -7.93 -18.77 13.91
CA ALA A 224 -9.18 -19.52 13.99
C ALA A 224 -9.68 -19.51 15.43
N TYR A 225 -10.72 -18.72 15.68
CA TYR A 225 -11.46 -18.72 16.95
C TYR A 225 -12.54 -19.78 16.89
N TYR A 226 -12.73 -20.55 17.95
CA TYR A 226 -13.74 -21.61 17.98
C TYR A 226 -14.33 -21.78 19.38
N ALA A 227 -15.60 -22.20 19.42
CA ALA A 227 -16.33 -22.47 20.64
C ALA A 227 -16.79 -23.92 20.68
N PHE A 228 -16.74 -24.51 21.87
CA PHE A 228 -17.32 -25.83 22.15
C PHE A 228 -18.79 -25.72 22.54
N GLU A 229 -19.51 -26.85 22.46
CA GLU A 229 -20.90 -26.93 22.92
C GLU A 229 -21.09 -26.60 24.41
N ASN A 230 -20.06 -26.81 25.22
CA ASN A 230 -20.02 -26.46 26.64
C ASN A 230 -19.78 -24.95 26.88
N GLY A 231 -19.57 -24.16 25.82
CA GLY A 231 -19.35 -22.72 25.87
C GLY A 231 -17.89 -22.29 26.07
N ALA A 232 -16.95 -23.22 26.28
CA ALA A 232 -15.53 -22.89 26.33
C ALA A 232 -15.03 -22.46 24.94
N MET A 233 -14.20 -21.42 24.91
CA MET A 233 -13.73 -20.80 23.67
C MET A 233 -12.21 -20.76 23.61
N PHE A 234 -11.69 -20.98 22.41
CA PHE A 234 -10.27 -21.08 22.16
C PHE A 234 -9.88 -20.41 20.84
N ALA A 235 -8.59 -20.19 20.67
CA ALA A 235 -7.97 -19.79 19.43
C ALA A 235 -6.80 -20.72 19.08
N ARG A 236 -6.53 -20.81 17.78
CA ARG A 236 -5.26 -21.25 17.22
C ARG A 236 -4.87 -20.29 16.10
N THR A 237 -3.57 -20.10 15.92
CA THR A 237 -3.01 -19.30 14.83
C THR A 237 -2.39 -20.20 13.78
N TYR A 238 -2.54 -19.86 12.52
CA TYR A 238 -1.81 -20.41 11.40
C TYR A 238 -0.77 -19.39 10.95
N ASP A 239 0.50 -19.75 11.06
CA ASP A 239 1.62 -18.85 10.75
C ASP A 239 1.97 -18.85 9.25
N ARG A 240 2.98 -18.06 8.87
CA ARG A 240 3.42 -17.97 7.48
C ARG A 240 4.25 -19.18 7.03
N ALA A 241 4.81 -19.95 7.98
CA ALA A 241 5.47 -21.22 7.70
C ALA A 241 4.46 -22.36 7.45
N GLY A 242 3.17 -22.04 7.46
CA GLY A 242 2.10 -22.98 7.15
C GLY A 242 1.80 -23.94 8.29
N GLN A 243 2.08 -23.54 9.55
CA GLN A 243 1.90 -24.38 10.73
C GLN A 243 0.77 -23.86 11.63
N TRP A 244 -0.05 -24.78 12.13
CA TRP A 244 -1.05 -24.48 13.17
C TRP A 244 -0.40 -24.50 14.55
N GLY A 245 -0.62 -23.43 15.30
CA GLY A 245 -0.15 -23.26 16.66
C GLY A 245 -0.93 -24.09 17.69
N THR A 246 -0.47 -23.99 18.94
CA THR A 246 -1.12 -24.62 20.09
C THR A 246 -2.45 -23.96 20.42
N ARG A 247 -3.33 -24.71 21.09
CA ARG A 247 -4.61 -24.22 21.60
C ARG A 247 -4.40 -23.16 22.67
N GLN A 248 -5.07 -22.02 22.54
CA GLN A 248 -5.00 -20.89 23.46
C GLN A 248 -6.41 -20.58 23.97
N ALA A 249 -6.60 -20.40 25.27
CA ALA A 249 -7.91 -20.10 25.86
C ALA A 249 -8.26 -18.62 25.64
N LEU A 250 -9.53 -18.34 25.35
CA LEU A 250 -10.05 -16.98 25.32
C LEU A 250 -10.56 -16.57 26.69
N THR A 251 -10.41 -15.29 27.04
CA THR A 251 -10.97 -14.71 28.27
C THR A 251 -11.80 -13.47 27.97
N GLY A 252 -12.77 -13.17 28.83
CA GLY A 252 -13.59 -11.95 28.75
C GLY A 252 -14.81 -12.03 27.82
N ILE A 253 -14.94 -13.05 26.99
CA ILE A 253 -16.19 -13.33 26.26
C ILE A 253 -17.17 -14.04 27.22
N THR A 254 -18.03 -13.27 27.88
CA THR A 254 -19.03 -13.82 28.81
C THR A 254 -20.22 -14.41 28.07
N SER A 255 -20.58 -15.66 28.38
CA SER A 255 -21.74 -16.36 27.81
C SER A 255 -23.07 -15.85 28.39
N GLN A 256 -23.59 -14.74 27.85
CA GLN A 256 -24.97 -14.33 28.12
C GLN A 256 -25.92 -15.07 27.13
N GLY A 257 -26.36 -16.29 27.49
CA GLY A 257 -27.30 -17.10 26.68
C GLY A 257 -26.76 -18.47 26.25
N PRO A 258 -27.58 -19.34 25.62
CA PRO A 258 -27.23 -20.74 25.42
C PRO A 258 -26.03 -20.87 24.46
N ARG A 259 -24.87 -21.24 25.02
CA ARG A 259 -23.67 -21.84 24.39
C ARG A 259 -22.58 -20.95 23.79
N GLY A 260 -22.61 -19.62 23.90
CA GLY A 260 -21.45 -18.81 23.46
C GLY A 260 -21.12 -18.98 21.96
N PHE A 261 -22.14 -18.83 21.10
CA PHE A 261 -21.99 -19.03 19.66
C PHE A 261 -21.22 -17.88 18.99
N LEU A 262 -19.97 -18.11 18.60
CA LEU A 262 -19.20 -17.22 17.72
C LEU A 262 -19.75 -17.23 16.29
N ASN A 263 -19.81 -16.07 15.63
CA ASN A 263 -20.32 -16.01 14.26
C ASN A 263 -19.41 -15.32 13.25
N SER A 264 -18.87 -14.16 13.60
CA SER A 264 -18.12 -13.31 12.67
C SER A 264 -17.04 -12.55 13.42
N ALA A 265 -15.95 -12.26 12.72
CA ALA A 265 -14.87 -11.43 13.19
C ALA A 265 -14.43 -10.48 12.07
N THR A 266 -13.96 -9.31 12.46
CA THR A 266 -13.39 -8.31 11.55
C THR A 266 -12.29 -7.54 12.28
N MET A 267 -11.53 -6.71 11.58
CA MET A 267 -10.50 -5.88 12.18
C MET A 267 -10.47 -4.48 11.57
N ILE A 268 -10.12 -3.50 12.40
CA ILE A 268 -9.83 -2.12 11.99
C ILE A 268 -8.57 -1.67 12.73
N GLY A 269 -7.57 -1.23 11.98
CA GLY A 269 -6.24 -0.93 12.51
C GLY A 269 -5.67 -2.08 13.35
N GLU A 270 -5.35 -1.81 14.60
CA GLU A 270 -4.76 -2.77 15.54
C GLU A 270 -5.80 -3.53 16.39
N ARG A 271 -7.09 -3.39 16.09
CA ARG A 271 -8.17 -4.03 16.85
C ARG A 271 -8.87 -5.10 16.06
N VAL A 272 -9.12 -6.22 16.72
CA VAL A 272 -10.00 -7.28 16.22
C VAL A 272 -11.31 -7.27 17.00
N PHE A 273 -12.40 -7.49 16.28
CA PHE A 273 -13.75 -7.59 16.82
C PHE A 273 -14.29 -8.99 16.56
N ILE A 274 -15.06 -9.52 17.50
CA ILE A 274 -15.74 -10.81 17.35
C ILE A 274 -17.15 -10.74 17.92
N SER A 275 -18.09 -11.37 17.23
CA SER A 275 -19.46 -11.50 17.71
C SER A 275 -19.68 -12.84 18.38
N SER A 276 -20.34 -12.81 19.53
CA SER A 276 -20.87 -13.99 20.21
C SER A 276 -22.34 -13.74 20.56
N SER A 277 -23.23 -14.48 19.91
CA SER A 277 -24.67 -14.19 19.95
C SER A 277 -24.95 -12.71 19.59
N ALA A 278 -25.78 -11.99 20.35
CA ALA A 278 -26.11 -10.59 20.12
C ALA A 278 -25.05 -9.59 20.63
N ASN A 279 -23.96 -10.08 21.22
CA ASN A 279 -22.92 -9.27 21.82
C ASN A 279 -21.69 -9.25 20.92
N THR A 280 -21.00 -8.12 20.90
CA THR A 280 -19.75 -7.90 20.19
C THR A 280 -18.68 -7.54 21.20
N PHE A 281 -17.49 -8.10 20.98
CA PHE A 281 -16.32 -7.91 21.83
C PHE A 281 -15.16 -7.40 20.97
N TYR A 282 -14.23 -6.69 21.58
CA TYR A 282 -12.98 -6.27 20.95
C TYR A 282 -11.77 -6.79 21.73
N SER A 283 -10.65 -6.95 21.01
CA SER A 283 -9.35 -7.27 21.59
C SER A 283 -8.23 -6.52 20.87
N ASN A 284 -7.17 -6.21 21.63
CA ASN A 284 -5.93 -5.65 21.10
C ASN A 284 -4.82 -6.71 21.00
N ASP A 285 -5.06 -7.95 21.44
CA ASP A 285 -4.09 -9.04 21.41
C ASP A 285 -4.63 -10.37 20.84
N GLY A 286 -5.94 -10.43 20.57
CA GLY A 286 -6.65 -11.60 20.06
C GLY A 286 -7.07 -12.61 21.13
N LEU A 287 -6.66 -12.47 22.39
CA LEU A 287 -6.89 -13.48 23.44
C LEU A 287 -7.73 -12.96 24.61
N HIS A 288 -7.53 -11.70 24.98
CA HIS A 288 -8.26 -11.03 26.06
C HIS A 288 -9.29 -10.10 25.44
N TRP A 289 -10.56 -10.36 25.73
CA TRP A 289 -11.69 -9.68 25.10
C TRP A 289 -12.42 -8.80 26.09
N ASN A 290 -12.88 -7.65 25.62
CA ASN A 290 -13.72 -6.75 26.37
C ASN A 290 -15.05 -6.59 25.63
N GLU A 291 -16.15 -6.48 26.38
CA GLU A 291 -17.46 -6.19 25.77
C GLU A 291 -17.39 -4.83 25.07
N TYR A 292 -17.84 -4.79 23.82
CA TYR A 292 -17.86 -3.58 23.00
C TYR A 292 -19.28 -3.02 22.87
N PHE A 293 -20.21 -3.87 22.45
CA PHE A 293 -21.58 -3.49 22.14
C PHE A 293 -22.51 -4.70 22.23
N SER A 294 -23.72 -4.49 22.74
CA SER A 294 -24.73 -5.54 22.90
C SER A 294 -26.10 -5.00 22.48
N LYS A 295 -26.73 -5.65 21.50
CA LYS A 295 -28.10 -5.29 21.07
C LYS A 295 -29.12 -6.20 21.76
N ARG A 296 -30.10 -5.61 22.45
CA ARG A 296 -31.20 -6.35 23.08
C ARG A 296 -32.53 -6.02 22.39
N PHE A 297 -33.30 -7.05 22.06
CA PHE A 297 -34.67 -6.91 21.56
C PHE A 297 -35.67 -7.33 22.65
N ALA A 298 -36.89 -6.79 22.62
CA ALA A 298 -37.93 -7.03 23.62
C ALA A 298 -38.44 -8.49 23.71
N VAL A 299 -38.04 -9.33 22.75
CA VAL A 299 -38.30 -10.76 22.70
C VAL A 299 -36.93 -11.44 22.55
N GLY A 300 -36.71 -12.62 23.13
CA GLY A 300 -35.44 -13.38 23.11
C GLY A 300 -34.97 -13.86 21.71
N SER A 301 -35.09 -13.01 20.70
CA SER A 301 -34.96 -13.25 19.27
C SER A 301 -33.66 -12.70 18.67
N ALA A 302 -32.68 -12.33 19.50
CA ALA A 302 -31.41 -11.78 19.02
C ALA A 302 -30.47 -12.92 18.59
N TYR A 303 -30.30 -13.08 17.29
CA TYR A 303 -29.39 -14.07 16.69
C TYR A 303 -27.95 -13.56 16.62
N PRO A 304 -26.99 -14.45 16.32
CA PRO A 304 -25.60 -14.05 16.18
C PRO A 304 -25.41 -12.92 15.18
N SER A 305 -24.70 -11.86 15.60
CA SER A 305 -24.48 -10.67 14.77
C SER A 305 -23.43 -10.94 13.70
N GLY A 306 -23.65 -10.44 12.48
CA GLY A 306 -22.64 -10.34 11.44
C GLY A 306 -21.77 -9.11 11.68
N LEU A 307 -20.46 -9.25 11.48
CA LEU A 307 -19.51 -8.14 11.58
C LEU A 307 -18.89 -7.86 10.22
N GLY A 308 -18.59 -6.58 9.97
CA GLY A 308 -17.81 -6.14 8.82
C GLY A 308 -17.26 -4.74 9.06
N ALA A 309 -16.46 -4.26 8.11
CA ALA A 309 -15.90 -2.92 8.13
C ALA A 309 -16.33 -2.14 6.88
N SER A 310 -16.52 -0.84 7.03
CA SER A 310 -16.57 0.10 5.90
C SER A 310 -15.24 0.83 5.81
N TYR A 311 -14.65 0.79 4.61
CA TYR A 311 -13.47 1.57 4.24
C TYR A 311 -13.84 2.78 3.37
N ALA A 312 -15.09 3.25 3.41
CA ALA A 312 -15.49 4.45 2.69
C ALA A 312 -14.69 5.66 3.20
N ILE A 313 -14.25 6.53 2.29
CA ILE A 313 -13.66 7.82 2.64
C ILE A 313 -14.77 8.86 2.79
N THR A 314 -14.64 9.70 3.82
CA THR A 314 -15.64 10.68 4.24
C THR A 314 -15.02 12.06 4.38
N THR A 315 -15.85 13.10 4.52
CA THR A 315 -15.36 14.45 4.83
C THR A 315 -14.62 14.50 6.17
N ASN A 316 -14.96 13.61 7.12
CA ASN A 316 -14.29 13.56 8.42
C ASN A 316 -12.83 13.14 8.29
N ASP A 317 -12.49 12.20 7.40
CA ASP A 317 -11.09 11.83 7.13
C ASP A 317 -10.25 13.06 6.69
N LEU A 318 -10.87 13.99 5.96
CA LEU A 318 -10.20 15.16 5.39
C LEU A 318 -10.10 16.34 6.38
N THR A 319 -10.97 16.40 7.38
CA THR A 319 -11.17 17.59 8.23
C THR A 319 -10.95 17.34 9.71
N THR A 320 -10.89 16.08 10.15
CA THR A 320 -10.58 15.76 11.55
C THR A 320 -9.16 16.20 11.88
N ASN A 321 -8.98 16.67 13.10
CA ASN A 321 -7.65 16.91 13.64
C ASN A 321 -6.95 15.57 13.88
N ASN A 322 -5.63 15.61 13.90
CA ASN A 322 -4.78 14.47 14.24
C ASN A 322 -5.00 13.21 13.38
N PRO A 323 -5.10 13.29 12.02
CA PRO A 323 -5.19 12.10 11.20
C PRO A 323 -3.96 11.21 11.43
N GLN A 324 -4.17 10.00 11.97
CA GLN A 324 -3.10 9.03 12.26
C GLN A 324 -2.72 8.27 11.01
N LEU A 325 -1.50 7.75 10.86
CA LEU A 325 -1.23 6.83 9.75
C LEU A 325 -2.06 5.53 9.93
N PRO A 326 -2.68 4.93 8.88
CA PRO A 326 -3.50 3.72 9.08
C PRO A 326 -2.60 2.54 9.49
N ALA A 327 -2.89 1.88 10.61
CA ALA A 327 -1.98 0.87 11.15
C ALA A 327 -1.96 -0.46 10.35
N ASP A 328 -3.13 -0.90 9.89
CA ASP A 328 -3.28 -2.11 9.10
C ASP A 328 -4.62 -2.10 8.34
N LEU A 329 -4.80 -3.11 7.50
CA LEU A 329 -5.99 -3.33 6.71
C LEU A 329 -6.39 -4.82 6.79
N ALA A 330 -7.69 -5.12 6.76
CA ALA A 330 -8.15 -6.51 6.70
C ALA A 330 -7.72 -7.15 5.38
N THR A 331 -7.54 -8.48 5.37
CA THR A 331 -7.32 -9.21 4.13
C THR A 331 -8.63 -9.47 3.39
N GLY A 332 -8.53 -9.79 2.10
CA GLY A 332 -9.68 -10.09 1.26
C GLY A 332 -10.53 -8.85 0.99
N LEU A 333 -9.90 -7.86 0.36
CA LEU A 333 -10.50 -6.57 -0.02
C LEU A 333 -10.35 -6.31 -1.51
N SER A 334 -11.08 -5.29 -1.98
CA SER A 334 -11.02 -4.82 -3.35
C SER A 334 -9.96 -3.74 -3.55
N HIS A 335 -9.50 -3.57 -4.78
CA HIS A 335 -8.63 -2.45 -5.17
C HIS A 335 -9.12 -1.06 -4.75
N THR A 336 -10.44 -0.83 -4.77
CA THR A 336 -11.05 0.40 -4.21
C THR A 336 -10.68 0.62 -2.74
N ASP A 337 -10.68 -0.43 -1.91
CA ASP A 337 -10.33 -0.32 -0.48
C ASP A 337 -8.83 0.02 -0.32
N TYR A 338 -7.96 -0.57 -1.15
CA TYR A 338 -6.53 -0.21 -1.19
C TYR A 338 -6.30 1.24 -1.61
N ALA A 339 -7.08 1.75 -2.55
CA ALA A 339 -7.01 3.15 -2.98
C ALA A 339 -7.45 4.11 -1.86
N THR A 340 -8.47 3.74 -1.08
CA THR A 340 -8.84 4.52 0.12
C THR A 340 -7.75 4.49 1.19
N PHE A 341 -7.15 3.33 1.45
CA PHE A 341 -6.00 3.21 2.36
C PHE A 341 -4.82 4.12 1.93
N ALA A 342 -4.54 4.18 0.62
CA ALA A 342 -3.51 5.05 0.06
C ALA A 342 -3.85 6.53 0.29
N TRP A 343 -5.10 6.96 0.05
CA TRP A 343 -5.55 8.32 0.33
C TRP A 343 -5.44 8.69 1.80
N ARG A 344 -5.84 7.78 2.70
CA ARG A 344 -5.67 7.96 4.15
C ARG A 344 -4.20 8.15 4.51
N SER A 345 -3.32 7.29 4.01
CA SER A 345 -1.88 7.43 4.19
C SER A 345 -1.36 8.80 3.73
N PHE A 346 -1.83 9.29 2.57
CA PHE A 346 -1.49 10.63 2.08
C PHE A 346 -2.01 11.75 3.00
N ILE A 347 -3.24 11.64 3.48
CA ILE A 347 -3.87 12.61 4.39
C ILE A 347 -3.07 12.74 5.69
N ALA A 348 -2.72 11.63 6.35
CA ALA A 348 -1.92 11.69 7.59
C ALA A 348 -0.50 12.21 7.36
N LEU A 349 0.18 11.72 6.31
CA LEU A 349 1.55 12.14 6.03
C LEU A 349 1.66 13.62 5.64
N ASN A 350 0.61 14.16 5.01
CA ASN A 350 0.51 15.58 4.65
C ASN A 350 -0.30 16.41 5.67
N ASN A 351 -0.49 15.93 6.89
CA ASN A 351 -0.80 16.80 8.03
C ASN A 351 0.46 17.55 8.48
N ALA A 352 0.30 18.66 9.20
CA ALA A 352 1.43 19.36 9.81
C ALA A 352 2.16 18.47 10.83
N ALA A 353 3.48 18.59 10.94
CA ALA A 353 4.25 17.98 12.02
C ALA A 353 4.02 18.73 13.35
N ASN A 354 4.07 17.99 14.45
CA ASN A 354 3.90 18.54 15.78
C ASN A 354 5.10 19.44 16.17
N THR A 355 4.82 20.49 16.92
CA THR A 355 5.81 21.48 17.37
C THR A 355 5.98 21.43 18.89
N PRO A 356 7.14 21.83 19.46
CA PRO A 356 8.31 22.38 18.79
C PRO A 356 9.14 21.32 18.05
N LEU A 357 9.72 21.71 16.91
CA LEU A 357 10.73 20.94 16.19
C LEU A 357 12.14 21.35 16.66
N PRO A 358 13.13 20.44 16.69
CA PRO A 358 13.09 19.05 16.20
C PRO A 358 12.58 18.03 17.23
N ALA A 359 12.18 18.45 18.43
CA ALA A 359 11.78 17.53 19.51
C ALA A 359 10.66 16.55 19.10
N ASN A 360 9.72 17.02 18.29
CA ASN A 360 8.54 16.26 17.85
C ASN A 360 8.59 15.82 16.38
N ARG A 361 9.78 15.67 15.78
CA ARG A 361 9.90 15.10 14.42
C ARG A 361 9.18 13.76 14.32
N GLY A 362 8.59 13.48 13.17
CA GLY A 362 7.91 12.20 12.90
C GLY A 362 6.62 11.99 13.69
N VAL A 363 6.12 13.02 14.38
CA VAL A 363 4.84 13.02 15.10
C VAL A 363 3.90 14.01 14.43
N GLY A 364 2.70 13.57 14.06
CA GLY A 364 1.67 14.44 13.46
C GLY A 364 1.14 15.45 14.48
N ASN A 365 0.78 16.65 14.04
CA ASN A 365 0.24 17.69 14.90
C ASN A 365 -1.20 17.33 15.32
N PRO A 366 -1.46 17.12 16.63
CA PRO A 366 -2.79 16.75 17.10
C PRO A 366 -3.82 17.86 17.00
N GLY A 367 -3.40 19.12 16.83
CA GLY A 367 -4.28 20.28 16.67
C GLY A 367 -4.50 20.72 15.21
N SER A 368 -4.03 19.93 14.23
CA SER A 368 -4.15 20.23 12.80
C SER A 368 -4.83 19.09 12.05
N SER A 369 -5.57 19.46 11.00
CA SER A 369 -6.13 18.55 10.02
C SER A 369 -5.37 18.59 8.68
N PHE A 370 -5.69 17.65 7.78
CA PHE A 370 -5.24 17.70 6.39
C PHE A 370 -5.78 18.93 5.64
N ALA A 371 -7.01 19.35 5.93
CA ALA A 371 -7.56 20.57 5.38
C ALA A 371 -6.72 21.80 5.76
N ASP A 372 -6.25 21.88 7.01
CA ASP A 372 -5.46 23.01 7.52
C ASP A 372 -4.10 23.14 6.83
N SER A 373 -3.39 22.03 6.62
CA SER A 373 -2.08 22.03 5.96
C SER A 373 -2.13 22.46 4.49
N GLY A 374 -3.31 22.37 3.87
CA GLY A 374 -3.51 22.72 2.47
C GLY A 374 -3.93 24.16 2.22
N LYS A 375 -4.30 24.93 3.26
CA LYS A 375 -4.91 26.27 3.11
C LYS A 375 -4.02 27.31 2.43
N VAL A 376 -2.71 27.10 2.47
CA VAL A 376 -1.69 27.96 1.87
C VAL A 376 -0.60 27.09 1.24
N PRO A 377 0.08 27.58 0.17
CA PRO A 377 1.17 26.85 -0.49
C PRO A 377 2.24 26.35 0.46
N GLN A 378 2.69 27.21 1.38
CA GLN A 378 3.69 26.87 2.38
C GLN A 378 3.06 26.86 3.76
N SER A 379 2.94 25.67 4.35
CA SER A 379 2.45 25.51 5.71
C SER A 379 3.37 26.20 6.73
N SER A 380 2.80 26.65 7.86
CA SER A 380 3.56 27.29 8.96
C SER A 380 4.49 26.33 9.71
N SER A 381 4.23 25.02 9.61
CA SER A 381 5.07 23.93 10.09
C SER A 381 5.28 22.96 8.92
N PRO A 382 6.45 22.31 8.77
CA PRO A 382 6.63 21.25 7.80
C PRO A 382 5.56 20.16 7.93
N LEU A 383 5.23 19.48 6.85
CA LEU A 383 4.37 18.31 6.88
C LEU A 383 5.05 17.16 7.64
N LEU A 384 4.26 16.24 8.19
CA LEU A 384 4.72 15.11 8.97
C LEU A 384 5.84 14.34 8.24
N TRP A 385 5.60 13.95 6.99
CA TRP A 385 6.59 13.20 6.21
C TRP A 385 7.86 14.01 5.94
N GLN A 386 7.78 15.34 5.82
CA GLN A 386 8.97 16.17 5.60
C GLN A 386 9.92 16.07 6.80
N THR A 387 9.40 15.85 8.01
CA THR A 387 10.22 15.70 9.21
C THR A 387 10.81 14.30 9.42
N PHE A 388 10.51 13.34 8.54
CA PHE A 388 11.18 12.03 8.54
C PHE A 388 12.68 12.15 8.29
N ALA A 389 13.44 11.11 8.60
CA ALA A 389 14.89 11.14 8.38
C ALA A 389 15.18 11.03 6.88
N HIS A 390 15.93 11.98 6.34
CA HIS A 390 16.48 11.87 4.99
C HIS A 390 17.39 10.64 4.87
N ARG A 391 17.55 10.08 3.67
CA ARG A 391 18.39 8.89 3.46
C ARG A 391 19.80 9.02 4.04
N THR A 392 20.42 10.21 3.96
CA THR A 392 21.74 10.48 4.56
C THR A 392 21.71 10.72 6.07
N GLU A 393 20.55 11.05 6.65
CA GLU A 393 20.38 11.02 8.10
C GLU A 393 20.24 9.59 8.60
N LEU A 394 19.57 8.73 7.82
CA LEU A 394 19.42 7.31 8.10
C LEU A 394 20.76 6.57 8.01
N PHE A 395 21.55 6.84 6.97
CA PHE A 395 22.91 6.30 6.79
C PHE A 395 23.90 7.43 6.54
N PRO A 396 24.36 8.12 7.60
CA PRO A 396 25.34 9.19 7.47
C PRO A 396 26.70 8.64 7.06
N ALA A 397 27.51 9.49 6.43
CA ALA A 397 28.88 9.14 6.09
C ALA A 397 29.73 8.95 7.34
N LEU A 398 30.15 7.72 7.59
CA LEU A 398 30.95 7.33 8.75
C LEU A 398 32.17 6.53 8.32
N GLY A 399 33.30 6.75 9.02
CA GLY A 399 34.48 5.89 8.91
C GLY A 399 34.16 4.43 9.25
N LYS A 400 35.10 3.51 9.01
CA LYS A 400 34.91 2.04 9.11
C LYS A 400 34.08 1.61 10.33
N ASN A 401 32.77 1.45 10.13
CA ASN A 401 31.82 1.00 11.14
C ASN A 401 30.98 -0.10 10.51
N ALA A 402 30.67 -1.17 11.26
CA ALA A 402 30.22 -2.44 10.70
C ALA A 402 28.79 -2.43 10.09
N VAL A 403 28.05 -1.32 10.20
CA VAL A 403 26.63 -1.23 9.82
C VAL A 403 26.16 0.17 9.42
N GLY A 404 26.83 1.21 9.91
CA GLY A 404 26.66 2.61 9.49
C GLY A 404 25.25 3.21 9.57
N GLY A 405 24.39 2.67 10.44
CA GLY A 405 23.10 3.29 10.80
C GLY A 405 23.25 4.68 11.45
N PRO A 406 22.15 5.33 11.80
CA PRO A 406 22.16 6.72 12.21
C PRO A 406 22.82 6.92 13.58
N THR A 407 23.66 7.94 13.71
CA THR A 407 24.46 8.20 14.93
C THR A 407 23.80 9.16 15.90
N ARG A 408 22.80 9.92 15.45
CA ARG A 408 22.14 10.95 16.25
C ARG A 408 20.79 10.46 16.80
N PRO A 409 20.25 11.09 17.85
CA PRO A 409 18.83 10.94 18.19
C PRO A 409 17.96 11.39 17.00
N PHE A 410 16.83 10.72 16.76
CA PHE A 410 15.91 11.10 15.68
C PHE A 410 15.39 12.54 15.84
N ALA A 411 15.10 12.93 17.09
CA ALA A 411 14.66 14.27 17.48
C ALA A 411 15.80 15.33 17.46
N SER A 412 16.69 15.24 16.48
CA SER A 412 17.77 16.20 16.25
C SER A 412 17.48 17.07 15.03
N SER A 413 18.10 18.25 14.98
CA SER A 413 18.13 19.07 13.76
C SER A 413 18.73 18.28 12.59
N PRO A 414 18.21 18.44 11.37
CA PRO A 414 18.69 17.72 10.21
C PRO A 414 20.19 17.95 9.96
N GLN A 415 20.85 16.94 9.41
CA GLN A 415 22.23 17.00 8.96
C GLN A 415 22.43 16.07 7.78
N TYR A 416 23.07 16.59 6.74
CA TYR A 416 23.29 15.87 5.50
C TYR A 416 24.80 15.67 5.33
N SER A 417 25.24 14.42 5.38
CA SER A 417 26.63 14.04 5.18
C SER A 417 26.77 13.00 4.09
N TYR A 418 27.90 13.06 3.41
CA TYR A 418 28.22 12.24 2.25
C TYR A 418 29.65 11.72 2.37
N VAL A 419 29.98 10.62 1.69
CA VAL A 419 31.33 10.03 1.75
C VAL A 419 32.39 11.05 1.37
N GLY A 420 32.17 11.85 0.31
CA GLY A 420 33.07 12.94 -0.08
C GLY A 420 32.95 14.21 0.78
N PHE A 421 31.87 14.34 1.54
CA PHE A 421 31.53 15.54 2.34
C PHE A 421 30.98 15.14 3.71
N PRO A 422 31.80 14.57 4.61
CA PRO A 422 31.33 14.00 5.88
C PRO A 422 30.72 15.04 6.84
N ASN A 423 31.02 16.32 6.63
CA ASN A 423 30.45 17.45 7.39
C ASN A 423 29.37 18.22 6.60
N GLY A 424 28.90 17.69 5.48
CA GLY A 424 28.07 18.39 4.51
C GLY A 424 28.90 19.11 3.44
N ALA A 425 28.27 19.37 2.30
CA ALA A 425 28.86 20.18 1.24
C ALA A 425 29.05 21.65 1.71
N PRO A 426 29.96 22.41 1.08
CA PRO A 426 30.04 23.86 1.32
C PRO A 426 28.68 24.55 1.11
N LEU A 427 28.26 25.39 2.07
CA LEU A 427 27.05 26.19 1.97
C LEU A 427 27.31 27.48 1.18
N ALA A 428 26.38 27.84 0.30
CA ALA A 428 26.33 29.17 -0.29
C ALA A 428 26.07 30.25 0.79
N PRO A 429 26.44 31.52 0.55
CA PRO A 429 26.16 32.60 1.50
C PRO A 429 24.69 32.66 1.90
N GLY A 430 24.42 32.61 3.22
CA GLY A 430 23.06 32.64 3.76
C GLY A 430 22.31 31.31 3.76
N ALA A 431 22.89 30.25 3.19
CA ALA A 431 22.29 28.92 3.21
C ALA A 431 22.52 28.20 4.55
N SER A 432 21.64 27.23 4.84
CA SER A 432 21.59 26.45 6.06
C SER A 432 21.14 25.02 5.77
N TYR A 433 21.64 24.08 6.58
CA TYR A 433 21.17 22.69 6.60
C TYR A 433 20.00 22.46 7.57
N ALA A 434 19.44 23.52 8.16
CA ALA A 434 18.31 23.41 9.09
C ALA A 434 16.97 23.09 8.41
N HIS A 435 16.90 23.13 7.08
CA HIS A 435 15.71 22.76 6.33
C HIS A 435 15.55 21.25 6.28
N TYR A 436 14.31 20.77 6.34
CA TYR A 436 14.02 19.34 6.41
C TYR A 436 14.08 18.62 5.07
N ASN A 437 13.87 19.32 3.95
CA ASN A 437 13.88 18.75 2.61
C ASN A 437 15.25 18.95 1.96
N ASN A 438 15.83 17.86 1.48
CA ASN A 438 17.19 17.84 0.93
C ASN A 438 17.19 17.08 -0.38
N LEU A 439 17.23 17.82 -1.49
CA LEU A 439 17.05 17.28 -2.83
C LEU A 439 18.42 16.89 -3.39
N ASP A 440 18.90 15.70 -2.99
CA ASP A 440 20.25 15.20 -3.32
C ASP A 440 20.30 14.23 -4.51
N GLU A 441 19.17 14.04 -5.18
CA GLU A 441 19.02 13.27 -6.41
C GLU A 441 18.52 14.21 -7.51
N ALA A 442 19.37 14.50 -8.51
CA ALA A 442 19.01 15.32 -9.67
C ALA A 442 18.56 14.47 -10.86
N THR A 443 18.66 13.15 -10.71
CA THR A 443 18.25 12.17 -11.71
C THR A 443 17.37 11.11 -11.07
N GLN A 444 16.36 10.69 -11.81
CA GLN A 444 15.47 9.62 -11.41
C GLN A 444 16.24 8.30 -11.45
N ILE A 445 16.61 7.78 -10.26
CA ILE A 445 17.38 6.53 -10.06
C ILE A 445 18.64 6.44 -10.93
N GLY A 446 19.30 7.57 -11.19
CA GLY A 446 20.47 7.65 -12.07
C GLY A 446 20.18 7.49 -13.56
N GLN A 447 18.93 7.28 -13.97
CA GLN A 447 18.52 6.98 -15.35
C GLN A 447 18.14 8.23 -16.13
N ASN A 448 17.20 9.01 -15.62
CA ASN A 448 16.56 10.08 -16.38
C ASN A 448 16.72 11.43 -15.68
N ALA A 449 17.23 12.43 -16.40
CA ALA A 449 17.10 13.82 -15.99
C ALA A 449 15.82 14.39 -16.63
N ILE A 450 14.87 14.83 -15.80
CA ILE A 450 13.51 15.19 -16.23
C ILE A 450 13.34 16.70 -16.11
N PHE A 451 12.73 17.32 -17.13
CA PHE A 451 12.64 18.76 -17.27
C PHE A 451 11.23 19.20 -17.68
N PHE A 452 10.73 20.24 -17.02
CA PHE A 452 9.61 21.05 -17.49
C PHE A 452 10.14 22.21 -18.34
N PRO A 453 9.70 22.33 -19.59
CA PRO A 453 9.92 23.54 -20.38
C PRO A 453 9.53 24.81 -19.63
N VAL A 454 10.42 25.81 -19.58
CA VAL A 454 10.06 27.14 -19.07
C VAL A 454 9.18 27.90 -20.07
N ASN A 455 9.27 27.56 -21.35
CA ASN A 455 8.41 28.04 -22.44
C ASN A 455 7.61 26.87 -23.03
N PRO A 456 6.62 26.33 -22.30
CA PRO A 456 5.90 25.13 -22.71
C PRO A 456 5.16 25.32 -24.05
N PRO A 457 5.05 24.26 -24.87
CA PRO A 457 5.55 22.91 -24.64
C PRO A 457 6.98 22.68 -25.17
N ARG A 458 7.75 23.73 -25.45
CA ARG A 458 9.00 23.63 -26.21
C ARG A 458 10.22 23.54 -25.30
N ALA A 459 10.94 22.43 -25.38
CA ALA A 459 12.24 22.30 -24.72
C ALA A 459 13.19 23.45 -25.10
N ALA A 460 13.95 23.92 -24.14
CA ALA A 460 14.88 25.03 -24.30
C ALA A 460 15.98 24.70 -25.33
N MET A 461 16.36 25.73 -26.09
CA MET A 461 17.43 25.65 -27.09
C MET A 461 18.43 26.80 -26.91
N ASN A 462 19.67 26.55 -27.31
CA ASN A 462 20.71 27.54 -27.52
C ASN A 462 21.19 27.43 -28.97
N GLY A 463 20.75 28.36 -29.83
CA GLY A 463 20.88 28.22 -31.28
C GLY A 463 20.08 27.02 -31.77
N SER A 464 20.73 26.09 -32.48
CA SER A 464 20.12 24.85 -33.00
C SER A 464 20.26 23.64 -32.06
N ASN A 465 20.89 23.82 -30.90
CA ASN A 465 21.13 22.74 -29.94
C ASN A 465 20.12 22.83 -28.79
N TYR A 466 19.66 21.68 -28.30
CA TYR A 466 18.91 21.64 -27.05
C TYR A 466 19.80 22.06 -25.87
N ALA A 467 19.20 22.77 -24.93
CA ALA A 467 19.85 23.22 -23.70
C ALA A 467 18.98 22.88 -22.48
N PRO A 468 18.83 21.59 -22.11
CA PRO A 468 17.90 21.18 -21.06
C PRO A 468 18.15 21.83 -19.70
N SER A 469 19.40 22.18 -19.38
CA SER A 469 19.75 22.89 -18.15
C SER A 469 19.16 24.30 -18.04
N ASN A 470 18.57 24.86 -19.12
CA ASN A 470 17.83 26.12 -19.10
C ASN A 470 16.33 25.93 -18.80
N ASP A 471 15.86 24.69 -18.76
CA ASP A 471 14.50 24.31 -18.36
C ASP A 471 14.47 23.90 -16.88
N SER A 472 13.26 23.80 -16.32
CA SER A 472 13.08 23.50 -14.90
C SER A 472 13.26 22.01 -14.61
N GLN A 473 14.38 21.65 -13.98
CA GLN A 473 14.68 20.26 -13.63
C GLN A 473 13.86 19.76 -12.44
N ILE A 474 13.43 18.51 -12.50
CA ILE A 474 12.85 17.79 -11.37
C ILE A 474 13.94 17.17 -10.50
N LEU A 475 13.84 17.41 -9.20
CA LEU A 475 14.75 16.87 -8.20
C LEU A 475 14.00 15.97 -7.22
N PHE A 476 14.74 15.07 -6.58
CA PHE A 476 14.18 14.04 -5.72
C PHE A 476 14.85 13.99 -4.35
N GLU A 477 14.11 13.45 -3.39
CA GLU A 477 14.61 13.04 -2.10
C GLU A 477 13.93 11.76 -1.64
N ALA A 478 14.58 11.00 -0.77
CA ALA A 478 14.01 9.83 -0.13
C ALA A 478 14.16 9.93 1.40
N LYS A 479 13.10 9.54 2.12
CA LYS A 479 13.04 9.62 3.58
C LYS A 479 12.44 8.36 4.21
N ALA A 480 12.82 8.12 5.45
CA ALA A 480 12.39 6.99 6.26
C ALA A 480 11.82 7.45 7.60
N ASN A 481 10.71 6.84 8.01
CA ASN A 481 10.03 7.20 9.25
C ASN A 481 10.82 6.75 10.51
N PRO A 482 10.37 7.16 11.72
CA PRO A 482 11.03 6.79 12.97
C PRO A 482 11.19 5.28 13.19
N VAL A 483 10.28 4.45 12.67
CA VAL A 483 10.33 2.98 12.80
C VAL A 483 11.55 2.42 12.08
N ILE A 484 11.78 2.81 10.82
CA ILE A 484 12.95 2.38 10.06
C ILE A 484 14.23 2.97 10.67
N TYR A 485 14.19 4.23 11.12
CA TYR A 485 15.33 4.85 11.80
C TYR A 485 15.77 4.08 13.05
N ALA A 486 14.80 3.69 13.90
CA ALA A 486 15.07 2.89 15.09
C ALA A 486 15.62 1.50 14.73
N TYR A 487 15.07 0.87 13.70
CA TYR A 487 15.58 -0.40 13.18
C TYR A 487 17.03 -0.26 12.71
N ALA A 488 17.33 0.69 11.82
CA ALA A 488 18.68 0.92 11.30
C ALA A 488 19.67 1.24 12.43
N LYS A 489 19.25 2.01 13.44
CA LYS A 489 20.08 2.31 14.62
C LYS A 489 20.38 1.08 15.48
N SER A 490 19.47 0.11 15.51
CA SER A 490 19.60 -1.10 16.33
C SER A 490 20.54 -2.15 15.72
N LEU A 491 20.86 -2.02 14.42
CA LEU A 491 21.75 -2.95 13.75
C LEU A 491 23.16 -2.86 14.35
N SER A 492 23.69 -3.99 14.81
CA SER A 492 25.09 -4.14 15.26
C SER A 492 25.99 -4.76 14.19
N SER A 493 25.38 -5.42 13.20
CA SER A 493 26.01 -6.03 12.03
C SER A 493 24.96 -6.13 10.92
N TYR A 494 25.39 -6.18 9.65
CA TYR A 494 24.45 -6.34 8.54
C TYR A 494 23.90 -7.78 8.56
N PRO A 495 22.58 -7.99 8.68
CA PRO A 495 21.99 -9.33 8.70
C PRO A 495 22.07 -10.00 7.32
N ASP A 496 21.79 -11.31 7.22
CA ASP A 496 21.71 -12.00 5.91
C ASP A 496 20.72 -11.30 4.98
N HIS A 497 19.60 -10.85 5.53
CA HIS A 497 18.63 -10.01 4.85
C HIS A 497 17.93 -9.07 5.84
N ILE A 498 17.43 -7.96 5.32
CA ILE A 498 16.71 -6.94 6.07
C ILE A 498 15.24 -7.34 6.20
N VAL A 499 14.74 -7.29 7.44
CA VAL A 499 13.30 -7.43 7.75
C VAL A 499 12.85 -6.17 8.48
N LEU A 500 12.28 -5.23 7.73
CA LEU A 500 11.77 -3.99 8.33
C LEU A 500 10.59 -4.27 9.27
N PRO A 501 10.44 -3.57 10.40
CA PRO A 501 9.30 -3.75 11.30
C PRO A 501 7.96 -3.30 10.67
N ASN A 502 6.84 -3.78 11.22
CA ASN A 502 5.52 -3.24 10.87
C ASN A 502 5.44 -1.75 11.22
N GLY A 503 4.69 -0.97 10.44
CA GLY A 503 4.67 0.49 10.54
C GLY A 503 5.87 1.17 9.88
N ALA A 504 6.75 0.43 9.21
CA ALA A 504 7.81 1.02 8.39
C ALA A 504 7.19 1.79 7.22
N VAL A 505 7.61 3.06 7.07
CA VAL A 505 7.22 3.93 5.96
C VAL A 505 8.44 4.56 5.33
N GLU A 506 8.53 4.44 4.01
CA GLU A 506 9.43 5.22 3.17
C GLU A 506 8.63 6.14 2.25
N VAL A 507 9.21 7.30 1.97
CA VAL A 507 8.64 8.29 1.06
C VAL A 507 9.71 8.73 0.08
N LYS A 508 9.36 8.79 -1.21
CA LYS A 508 10.16 9.44 -2.26
C LYS A 508 9.35 10.58 -2.85
N ALA A 509 9.91 11.79 -2.83
CA ALA A 509 9.23 12.99 -3.32
C ALA A 509 9.94 13.53 -4.56
N ALA A 510 9.17 14.11 -5.48
CA ALA A 510 9.68 14.84 -6.63
C ALA A 510 9.25 16.30 -6.58
N TRP A 511 10.17 17.20 -6.93
CA TRP A 511 10.03 18.63 -6.71
C TRP A 511 10.42 19.43 -7.96
N ARG A 512 9.65 20.48 -8.25
CA ARG A 512 9.92 21.45 -9.33
C ARG A 512 10.28 22.81 -8.75
N LYS A 513 11.26 23.51 -9.32
CA LYS A 513 11.67 24.83 -8.85
C LYS A 513 10.51 25.84 -8.96
N LEU A 514 10.19 26.52 -7.86
CA LEU A 514 9.01 27.40 -7.80
C LEU A 514 9.15 28.63 -8.70
N ALA A 515 10.36 29.16 -8.84
CA ALA A 515 10.65 30.32 -9.67
C ALA A 515 10.27 30.10 -11.15
N ASP A 516 10.33 28.84 -11.61
CA ASP A 516 10.08 28.43 -12.99
C ASP A 516 8.60 28.09 -13.25
N ILE A 517 7.74 28.27 -12.22
CA ILE A 517 6.29 28.15 -12.33
C ILE A 517 5.72 29.58 -12.49
N PRO A 518 4.82 29.83 -13.47
CA PRO A 518 4.16 31.12 -13.61
C PRO A 518 3.50 31.57 -12.31
N VAL A 519 3.67 32.84 -11.93
CA VAL A 519 3.19 33.38 -10.64
C VAL A 519 1.72 33.07 -10.38
N ALA A 520 0.87 33.17 -11.41
CA ALA A 520 -0.56 32.89 -11.33
C ALA A 520 -0.91 31.43 -10.99
N GLN A 521 0.02 30.49 -11.18
CA GLN A 521 -0.17 29.06 -10.95
C GLN A 521 0.43 28.58 -9.63
N ARG A 522 1.35 29.35 -9.01
CA ARG A 522 2.09 28.94 -7.81
C ARG A 522 1.21 28.57 -6.63
N ALA A 523 0.04 29.21 -6.49
CA ALA A 523 -0.91 28.94 -5.41
C ALA A 523 -1.55 27.54 -5.45
N ARG A 524 -1.37 26.79 -6.54
CA ARG A 524 -1.91 25.43 -6.71
C ARG A 524 -1.02 24.36 -6.05
N TYR A 525 0.24 24.68 -5.79
CA TYR A 525 1.25 23.73 -5.33
C TYR A 525 1.51 23.87 -3.84
N TYR A 526 1.75 22.74 -3.17
CA TYR A 526 2.45 22.77 -1.89
C TYR A 526 3.94 23.11 -2.12
N THR A 527 4.49 24.02 -1.33
CA THR A 527 5.87 24.52 -1.48
C THR A 527 6.67 24.40 -0.19
N ALA A 528 7.98 24.29 -0.33
CA ALA A 528 8.91 24.31 0.79
C ALA A 528 10.25 24.93 0.40
N THR A 529 10.91 25.54 1.38
CA THR A 529 12.34 25.84 1.30
C THR A 529 13.13 24.55 1.42
N VAL A 530 13.94 24.23 0.42
CA VAL A 530 14.68 22.97 0.31
C VAL A 530 16.19 23.23 0.20
N VAL A 531 17.00 22.21 0.51
CA VAL A 531 18.43 22.19 0.19
C VAL A 531 18.62 21.64 -1.23
N THR A 532 19.28 22.40 -2.10
CA THR A 532 19.69 21.98 -3.45
C THR A 532 21.21 22.02 -3.61
N TYR A 533 21.75 21.38 -4.65
CA TYR A 533 23.19 21.31 -4.91
C TYR A 533 23.53 21.79 -6.31
N HIS A 534 24.47 22.72 -6.42
CA HIS A 534 24.97 23.28 -7.67
C HIS A 534 26.47 23.01 -7.85
N GLY A 535 26.99 23.19 -9.07
CA GLY A 535 28.39 22.97 -9.40
C GLY A 535 28.60 21.58 -10.01
N GLU A 536 29.67 20.91 -9.59
CA GLU A 536 29.97 19.53 -10.02
C GLU A 536 29.77 18.56 -8.85
N ASP A 537 29.40 17.31 -9.09
CA ASP A 537 29.18 16.30 -8.03
C ASP A 537 30.42 16.09 -7.12
N LYS A 538 31.63 16.37 -7.61
CA LYS A 538 32.89 16.30 -6.84
C LYS A 538 33.23 17.59 -6.08
N ALA A 539 32.55 18.70 -6.38
CA ALA A 539 32.70 20.00 -5.75
C ALA A 539 31.34 20.72 -5.68
N PRO A 540 30.34 20.12 -5.00
CA PRO A 540 29.01 20.69 -4.92
C PRO A 540 28.99 21.87 -3.94
N VAL A 541 28.09 22.81 -4.17
CA VAL A 541 27.75 23.88 -3.23
C VAL A 541 26.25 23.79 -2.93
N ALA A 542 25.90 23.77 -1.65
CA ALA A 542 24.53 23.67 -1.17
C ALA A 542 23.86 25.04 -1.08
N TYR A 543 22.64 25.15 -1.61
CA TYR A 543 21.81 26.35 -1.62
C TYR A 543 20.48 26.09 -0.91
N ASN A 544 19.78 27.15 -0.52
CA ASN A 544 18.38 27.06 -0.11
C ASN A 544 17.49 27.77 -1.14
N GLU A 545 16.50 27.06 -1.64
CA GLU A 545 15.62 27.52 -2.71
C GLU A 545 14.16 27.08 -2.46
N GLU A 546 13.21 27.74 -3.10
CA GLU A 546 11.79 27.37 -3.02
C GLU A 546 11.42 26.39 -4.13
N TYR A 547 10.83 25.26 -3.73
CA TYR A 547 10.39 24.20 -4.64
C TYR A 547 8.94 23.80 -4.37
N ALA A 548 8.25 23.37 -5.42
CA ALA A 548 6.88 22.89 -5.43
C ALA A 548 6.84 21.35 -5.52
N LEU A 549 6.05 20.72 -4.65
CA LEU A 549 5.86 19.27 -4.64
C LEU A 549 5.03 18.87 -5.86
N VAL A 550 5.56 17.95 -6.68
CA VAL A 550 4.88 17.48 -7.90
C VAL A 550 4.56 15.99 -7.90
N ALA A 551 5.23 15.19 -7.07
CA ALA A 551 4.87 13.80 -6.82
C ALA A 551 5.31 13.31 -5.44
N LEU A 552 4.58 12.33 -4.90
CA LEU A 552 4.89 11.67 -3.63
C LEU A 552 4.61 10.16 -3.73
N HIS A 553 5.65 9.36 -3.59
CA HIS A 553 5.57 7.92 -3.46
C HIS A 553 5.58 7.53 -1.98
N ILE A 554 4.68 6.64 -1.55
CA ILE A 554 4.52 6.16 -0.17
C ILE A 554 4.64 4.64 -0.20
N ILE A 555 5.57 4.10 0.59
CA ILE A 555 5.86 2.67 0.71
C ILE A 555 5.60 2.28 2.16
N HIS A 556 4.57 1.48 2.42
CA HIS A 556 4.06 1.24 3.77
C HIS A 556 3.95 -0.25 4.08
N LYS A 557 4.67 -0.72 5.10
CA LYS A 557 4.53 -2.07 5.63
C LYS A 557 3.52 -2.13 6.77
N THR A 558 2.52 -2.99 6.64
CA THR A 558 1.58 -3.31 7.72
C THR A 558 1.66 -4.81 8.10
N PRO A 559 1.15 -5.22 9.27
CA PRO A 559 1.18 -6.62 9.69
C PRO A 559 0.58 -7.60 8.67
N ASN A 560 -0.59 -7.27 8.10
CA ASN A 560 -1.27 -8.13 7.12
C ASN A 560 -0.73 -8.02 5.69
N TYR A 561 0.08 -6.99 5.38
CA TYR A 561 0.69 -6.75 4.07
C TYR A 561 2.22 -6.74 4.16
N PRO A 562 2.86 -7.91 4.36
CA PRO A 562 4.31 -8.01 4.53
C PRO A 562 5.12 -7.72 3.27
N THR A 563 4.49 -7.74 2.10
CA THR A 563 5.08 -7.31 0.82
C THR A 563 4.96 -5.81 0.56
N PHE A 564 4.52 -5.05 1.58
CA PHE A 564 4.31 -3.61 1.54
C PHE A 564 3.18 -3.19 0.59
N ILE A 565 2.62 -2.02 0.89
CA ILE A 565 1.64 -1.32 0.07
C ILE A 565 2.37 -0.13 -0.55
N PHE A 566 2.35 -0.05 -1.87
CA PHE A 566 3.00 1.00 -2.65
C PHE A 566 1.92 1.93 -3.21
N ALA A 567 1.96 3.21 -2.89
CA ALA A 567 1.07 4.21 -3.43
C ALA A 567 1.86 5.35 -4.05
N THR A 568 1.37 5.96 -5.12
CA THR A 568 2.02 7.14 -5.69
C THR A 568 1.01 8.21 -6.07
N PHE A 569 1.31 9.45 -5.70
CA PHE A 569 0.49 10.63 -5.91
C PHE A 569 1.21 11.59 -6.83
N GLU A 570 0.44 12.30 -7.66
CA GLU A 570 0.95 13.30 -8.59
C GLU A 570 0.12 14.58 -8.50
N HIS A 571 0.77 15.70 -8.85
CA HIS A 571 0.06 16.95 -9.11
C HIS A 571 -0.64 16.88 -10.49
N GLU A 572 -1.84 17.44 -10.61
CA GLU A 572 -2.64 17.39 -11.85
C GLU A 572 -1.95 18.08 -13.03
N ASP A 573 -1.13 19.08 -12.73
CA ASP A 573 -0.36 19.83 -13.73
C ASP A 573 0.93 19.11 -14.21
N ALA A 574 1.05 17.80 -14.03
CA ALA A 574 2.23 17.04 -14.48
C ALA A 574 2.35 17.00 -16.02
N MET A 575 1.26 16.71 -16.72
CA MET A 575 1.22 16.56 -18.19
C MET A 575 0.52 17.70 -18.92
N THR A 576 -0.39 18.39 -18.25
CA THR A 576 -1.21 19.46 -18.80
C THR A 576 -1.11 20.69 -17.92
N LEU A 577 -1.13 21.87 -18.52
CA LEU A 577 -1.26 23.13 -17.81
C LEU A 577 -2.73 23.37 -17.43
N PRO A 578 -3.04 24.38 -16.59
CA PRO A 578 -4.42 24.67 -16.19
C PRO A 578 -5.38 24.95 -17.36
N ASP A 579 -4.86 25.46 -18.48
CA ASP A 579 -5.60 25.70 -19.72
C ASP A 579 -5.71 24.45 -20.62
N GLN A 580 -5.34 23.28 -20.10
CA GLN A 580 -5.30 21.97 -20.77
C GLN A 580 -4.25 21.83 -21.88
N SER A 581 -3.41 22.85 -22.12
CA SER A 581 -2.30 22.72 -23.05
C SER A 581 -1.21 21.80 -22.49
N PRO A 582 -0.42 21.11 -23.33
CA PRO A 582 0.61 20.20 -22.83
C PRO A 582 1.74 20.95 -22.12
N THR A 583 2.26 20.40 -21.02
CA THR A 583 3.43 20.95 -20.33
C THR A 583 4.70 20.86 -21.16
N GLY A 584 4.75 19.92 -22.11
CA GLY A 584 5.96 19.60 -22.87
C GLY A 584 7.01 18.85 -22.04
N LEU A 585 6.63 18.30 -20.87
CA LEU A 585 7.49 17.50 -20.01
C LEU A 585 8.30 16.47 -20.82
N TYR A 586 9.61 16.48 -20.62
CA TYR A 586 10.54 15.60 -21.33
C TYR A 586 11.67 15.14 -20.40
N TYR A 587 12.41 14.13 -20.85
CA TYR A 587 13.59 13.65 -20.15
C TYR A 587 14.76 13.41 -21.10
N ILE A 588 15.97 13.43 -20.53
CA ILE A 588 17.19 12.93 -21.15
C ILE A 588 17.56 11.62 -20.47
N ALA A 589 17.61 10.53 -21.24
CA ALA A 589 17.98 9.21 -20.78
C ALA A 589 19.51 9.06 -20.72
N ASN A 590 20.01 8.31 -19.73
CA ASN A 590 21.43 7.94 -19.64
C ASN A 590 21.85 6.79 -20.59
N TYR A 591 20.91 6.31 -21.39
CA TYR A 591 21.08 5.25 -22.37
C TYR A 591 20.61 5.75 -23.73
N ASN A 592 21.17 5.17 -24.79
CA ASN A 592 20.72 5.40 -26.16
C ASN A 592 20.33 4.10 -26.88
N LYS A 593 20.30 2.98 -26.16
CA LYS A 593 19.85 1.68 -26.64
C LYS A 593 19.00 0.96 -25.60
N VAL A 594 17.99 0.21 -26.05
CA VAL A 594 17.18 -0.67 -25.20
C VAL A 594 17.27 -2.11 -25.69
N ALA A 595 17.48 -3.04 -24.76
CA ALA A 595 17.54 -4.48 -25.01
C ALA A 595 16.62 -5.25 -24.04
N TYR A 596 16.39 -6.53 -24.33
CA TYR A 596 15.53 -7.40 -23.53
C TYR A 596 16.17 -8.78 -23.34
N LEU A 597 15.93 -9.38 -22.19
CA LEU A 597 16.27 -10.76 -21.90
C LEU A 597 15.01 -11.57 -21.51
N PRO A 598 14.84 -12.80 -22.06
CA PRO A 598 15.69 -13.42 -23.09
C PRO A 598 15.61 -12.65 -24.43
N GLU A 599 16.67 -12.73 -25.23
CA GLU A 599 16.69 -12.07 -26.53
C GLU A 599 15.62 -12.68 -27.45
N SER A 600 14.87 -11.81 -28.14
CA SER A 600 13.90 -12.17 -29.17
C SER A 600 14.18 -11.33 -30.40
N SER A 601 13.82 -11.80 -31.60
CA SER A 601 13.87 -11.00 -32.83
C SER A 601 12.82 -9.89 -32.84
N SER A 602 11.62 -10.14 -32.30
CA SER A 602 10.52 -9.17 -32.20
C SER A 602 10.68 -8.22 -31.01
N ALA A 603 10.11 -7.02 -31.14
CA ALA A 603 9.91 -6.12 -30.01
C ALA A 603 8.85 -6.72 -29.07
N PRO A 604 9.09 -6.75 -27.75
CA PRO A 604 8.12 -7.31 -26.82
C PRO A 604 6.93 -6.37 -26.63
N VAL A 605 5.81 -6.91 -26.14
CA VAL A 605 4.56 -6.17 -25.91
C VAL A 605 4.25 -6.18 -24.42
N ALA A 606 3.81 -5.06 -23.86
CA ALA A 606 3.18 -5.00 -22.54
C ALA A 606 1.67 -4.96 -22.72
N THR A 607 0.94 -5.76 -21.91
CA THR A 607 -0.52 -5.81 -21.93
C THR A 607 -1.07 -5.50 -20.55
N PHE A 608 -1.95 -4.53 -20.43
CA PHE A 608 -2.45 -4.07 -19.13
C PHE A 608 -3.91 -3.66 -19.20
N SER A 609 -4.56 -3.56 -18.03
CA SER A 609 -5.96 -3.14 -17.91
C SER A 609 -6.04 -1.77 -17.25
N ASP A 610 -6.91 -0.90 -17.77
CA ASP A 610 -7.35 0.32 -17.05
C ASP A 610 -8.60 0.06 -16.19
N GLY A 611 -9.02 -1.21 -16.07
CA GLY A 611 -10.24 -1.61 -15.37
C GLY A 611 -11.52 -1.59 -16.22
N ASN A 612 -11.47 -0.97 -17.41
CA ASN A 612 -12.57 -0.96 -18.38
C ASN A 612 -12.22 -1.75 -19.64
N THR A 613 -10.98 -1.64 -20.11
CA THR A 613 -10.47 -2.22 -21.36
C THR A 613 -9.03 -2.71 -21.20
N LEU A 614 -8.63 -3.62 -22.09
CA LEU A 614 -7.26 -4.10 -22.20
C LEU A 614 -6.50 -3.27 -23.24
N HIS A 615 -5.28 -2.89 -22.90
CA HIS A 615 -4.36 -2.13 -23.72
C HIS A 615 -3.12 -2.96 -24.03
N SER A 616 -2.55 -2.78 -25.22
CA SER A 616 -1.29 -3.39 -25.62
C SER A 616 -0.35 -2.36 -26.23
N VAL A 617 0.89 -2.32 -25.74
CA VAL A 617 1.91 -1.36 -26.20
C VAL A 617 3.18 -2.14 -26.59
N THR A 618 3.63 -1.95 -27.83
CA THR A 618 4.93 -2.45 -28.29
C THR A 618 6.05 -1.65 -27.63
N LEU A 619 6.97 -2.35 -26.97
CA LEU A 619 8.07 -1.74 -26.24
C LEU A 619 9.27 -1.45 -27.16
N PRO A 620 10.07 -0.39 -26.90
CA PRO A 620 11.12 0.07 -27.79
C PRO A 620 12.29 -0.90 -27.74
N LYS A 621 12.91 -1.19 -28.87
CA LYS A 621 14.05 -2.12 -28.96
C LYS A 621 15.08 -1.57 -29.94
N GLY A 622 16.35 -1.65 -29.56
CA GLY A 622 17.44 -1.11 -30.35
C GLY A 622 17.71 0.35 -30.00
N ASP A 623 18.15 1.13 -30.99
CA ASP A 623 18.54 2.51 -30.79
C ASP A 623 17.34 3.39 -30.43
N VAL A 624 17.54 4.29 -29.47
CA VAL A 624 16.52 5.22 -28.97
C VAL A 624 16.46 6.50 -29.79
N ALA A 625 17.59 6.88 -30.41
CA ALA A 625 17.64 8.04 -31.29
C ALA A 625 16.79 7.78 -32.54
N ASP A 626 15.87 8.71 -32.81
CA ASP A 626 14.90 8.58 -33.89
C ASP A 626 14.42 9.97 -34.32
N SER A 627 14.68 10.29 -35.60
CA SER A 627 14.29 11.56 -36.20
C SER A 627 12.80 11.68 -36.49
N ALA A 628 12.04 10.59 -36.45
CA ALA A 628 10.60 10.58 -36.72
C ALA A 628 9.75 11.10 -35.54
N HIS A 629 10.35 11.20 -34.34
CA HIS A 629 9.68 11.74 -33.17
C HIS A 629 9.52 13.27 -33.25
N VAL A 630 8.56 13.81 -32.51
CA VAL A 630 8.35 15.27 -32.38
C VAL A 630 8.40 15.66 -30.89
N PRO A 631 9.49 16.31 -30.43
CA PRO A 631 10.72 16.61 -31.18
C PRO A 631 11.54 15.35 -31.55
N PRO A 632 12.45 15.45 -32.56
CA PRO A 632 13.40 14.38 -32.87
C PRO A 632 14.26 14.00 -31.66
N ILE A 633 14.52 12.71 -31.47
CA ILE A 633 15.35 12.19 -30.39
C ILE A 633 16.79 12.05 -30.92
N TYR A 634 17.74 12.70 -30.25
CA TYR A 634 19.16 12.71 -30.62
C TYR A 634 20.03 11.95 -29.63
N SER A 635 21.20 11.51 -30.08
CA SER A 635 22.30 11.00 -29.24
C SER A 635 23.64 11.47 -29.80
N GLY A 636 24.49 12.08 -28.97
CA GLY A 636 25.79 12.60 -29.40
C GLY A 636 25.77 13.82 -30.34
N THR A 637 24.60 14.41 -30.58
CA THR A 637 24.36 15.51 -31.52
C THR A 637 23.29 16.47 -30.96
N ASN A 638 23.16 17.67 -31.55
CA ASN A 638 22.12 18.66 -31.23
C ASN A 638 22.03 19.04 -29.74
N GLY A 639 23.17 19.13 -29.06
CA GLY A 639 23.26 19.47 -27.63
C GLY A 639 23.07 18.28 -26.69
N ILE A 640 22.86 17.06 -27.22
CA ILE A 640 22.73 15.83 -26.41
C ILE A 640 24.06 15.05 -26.40
N PRO A 641 24.63 14.75 -25.22
CA PRO A 641 25.88 13.99 -25.12
C PRO A 641 25.81 12.58 -25.74
N LYS A 642 26.97 12.07 -26.19
CA LYS A 642 27.09 10.72 -26.73
C LYS A 642 26.81 9.68 -25.64
N GLY A 643 25.97 8.68 -25.95
CA GLY A 643 25.55 7.65 -24.99
C GLY A 643 24.32 8.02 -24.16
N GLN A 644 23.86 9.28 -24.23
CA GLN A 644 22.56 9.72 -23.74
C GLN A 644 21.58 9.84 -24.90
N ALA A 645 20.27 9.91 -24.61
CA ALA A 645 19.24 10.14 -25.63
C ALA A 645 18.18 11.14 -25.17
N GLY A 646 17.79 12.05 -26.06
CA GLY A 646 16.68 12.99 -25.84
C GLY A 646 16.65 14.16 -26.81
N PRO A 647 15.81 15.18 -26.56
CA PRO A 647 14.74 15.18 -25.56
C PRO A 647 13.67 14.12 -25.89
N ILE A 648 13.34 13.27 -24.92
CA ILE A 648 12.28 12.27 -25.07
C ILE A 648 11.04 12.79 -24.35
N ARG A 649 9.94 12.94 -25.07
CA ARG A 649 8.67 13.39 -24.47
C ARG A 649 8.20 12.37 -23.43
N VAL A 650 7.86 12.84 -22.24
CA VAL A 650 7.18 12.00 -21.24
C VAL A 650 5.76 11.74 -21.74
N VAL A 651 5.32 10.50 -21.65
CA VAL A 651 3.96 10.10 -22.01
C VAL A 651 3.43 9.21 -20.89
N GLN A 652 2.12 9.26 -20.67
CA GLN A 652 1.43 8.45 -19.69
C GLN A 652 0.63 7.36 -20.41
N PRO A 653 0.99 6.07 -20.30
CA PRO A 653 0.15 4.98 -20.76
C PRO A 653 -1.14 4.98 -19.96
N GLN A 654 -2.20 4.42 -20.53
CA GLN A 654 -3.51 4.29 -19.87
C GLN A 654 -3.49 3.18 -18.80
N THR A 655 -2.56 3.27 -17.86
CA THR A 655 -2.37 2.29 -16.77
C THR A 655 -3.12 2.64 -15.50
N ALA A 656 -3.73 3.82 -15.40
CA ALA A 656 -4.50 4.20 -14.23
C ALA A 656 -5.81 3.40 -14.17
N TYR A 657 -5.97 2.60 -13.12
CA TYR A 657 -7.14 1.75 -12.98
C TYR A 657 -8.41 2.56 -12.63
N SER A 658 -9.56 2.14 -13.16
CA SER A 658 -10.83 2.88 -13.05
C SER A 658 -11.30 3.02 -11.61
N GLU A 659 -11.05 2.01 -10.75
CA GLU A 659 -11.37 2.08 -9.31
C GLU A 659 -10.57 3.18 -8.59
N VAL A 660 -9.29 3.40 -8.94
CA VAL A 660 -8.48 4.51 -8.40
C VAL A 660 -9.05 5.86 -8.83
N THR A 661 -9.47 5.96 -10.09
CA THR A 661 -10.13 7.16 -10.61
C THR A 661 -11.43 7.46 -9.87
N ALA A 662 -12.22 6.42 -9.56
CA ALA A 662 -13.45 6.57 -8.78
C ALA A 662 -13.17 7.10 -7.37
N VAL A 663 -12.14 6.58 -6.67
CA VAL A 663 -11.76 7.10 -5.35
C VAL A 663 -11.27 8.55 -5.44
N ASN A 664 -10.43 8.90 -6.42
CA ASN A 664 -10.00 10.29 -6.63
C ASN A 664 -11.19 11.23 -6.83
N ASN A 665 -12.18 10.83 -7.62
CA ASN A 665 -13.39 11.62 -7.85
C ASN A 665 -14.19 11.79 -6.55
N GLN A 666 -14.30 10.75 -5.73
CA GLN A 666 -14.94 10.83 -4.42
C GLN A 666 -14.21 11.82 -3.49
N VAL A 667 -12.88 11.71 -3.36
CA VAL A 667 -12.10 12.66 -2.53
C VAL A 667 -12.27 14.09 -3.03
N LYS A 668 -12.22 14.29 -4.36
CA LYS A 668 -12.44 15.61 -4.96
C LYS A 668 -13.83 16.15 -4.64
N GLN A 669 -14.89 15.34 -4.76
CA GLN A 669 -16.25 15.74 -4.40
C GLN A 669 -16.37 16.12 -2.93
N LEU A 670 -15.73 15.37 -2.03
CA LEU A 670 -15.71 15.68 -0.59
C LEU A 670 -14.98 17.00 -0.30
N MET A 671 -13.87 17.28 -0.98
CA MET A 671 -13.16 18.56 -0.89
C MET A 671 -13.99 19.71 -1.49
N ASP A 672 -14.63 19.52 -2.65
CA ASP A 672 -15.47 20.54 -3.29
C ASP A 672 -16.73 20.86 -2.46
N GLY A 673 -17.26 19.87 -1.74
CA GLY A 673 -18.39 20.03 -0.82
C GLY A 673 -18.05 20.70 0.52
N SER A 674 -16.78 21.00 0.79
CA SER A 674 -16.33 21.58 2.06
C SER A 674 -15.63 22.92 1.86
N SER A 675 -16.10 23.96 2.55
CA SER A 675 -15.50 25.30 2.52
C SER A 675 -14.05 25.33 3.02
N ALA A 676 -13.63 24.32 3.79
CA ALA A 676 -12.26 24.17 4.27
C ALA A 676 -11.24 24.04 3.12
N PHE A 677 -11.68 23.63 1.93
CA PHE A 677 -10.82 23.42 0.76
C PHE A 677 -10.98 24.47 -0.35
N ASN A 678 -11.67 25.60 -0.13
CA ASN A 678 -11.89 26.61 -1.18
C ASN A 678 -10.60 27.10 -1.83
N ASN A 679 -9.53 27.26 -1.05
CA ASN A 679 -8.21 27.70 -1.51
C ASN A 679 -7.13 26.64 -1.26
N SER A 680 -7.51 25.36 -1.20
CA SER A 680 -6.57 24.31 -0.79
C SER A 680 -5.73 23.79 -1.95
N VAL A 681 -4.41 23.70 -1.74
CA VAL A 681 -3.47 23.08 -2.69
C VAL A 681 -3.78 21.60 -2.92
N TRP A 682 -4.36 20.92 -1.92
CA TRP A 682 -4.64 19.48 -1.99
C TRP A 682 -5.68 19.10 -3.04
N LYS A 683 -6.46 20.06 -3.55
CA LYS A 683 -7.36 19.86 -4.69
C LYS A 683 -6.63 19.52 -5.99
N HIS A 684 -5.34 19.80 -6.07
CA HIS A 684 -4.52 19.62 -7.26
C HIS A 684 -3.65 18.37 -7.21
N TYR A 685 -3.80 17.52 -6.18
CA TYR A 685 -3.10 16.24 -6.05
C TYR A 685 -4.07 15.08 -6.18
N ARG A 686 -3.61 13.98 -6.79
CA ARG A 686 -4.43 12.77 -6.98
C ARG A 686 -3.59 11.50 -6.83
N LEU A 687 -4.24 10.42 -6.41
CA LEU A 687 -3.63 9.08 -6.41
C LEU A 687 -3.49 8.60 -7.86
N LYS A 688 -2.28 8.22 -8.25
CA LYS A 688 -2.02 7.62 -9.56
C LYS A 688 -2.36 6.13 -9.59
N GLY A 689 -2.12 5.44 -8.48
CA GLY A 689 -2.47 4.03 -8.28
C GLY A 689 -1.83 3.46 -7.02
N VAL A 690 -2.18 2.21 -6.71
CA VAL A 690 -1.73 1.50 -5.50
C VAL A 690 -1.43 0.04 -5.81
N GLN A 691 -0.37 -0.53 -5.25
CA GLN A 691 -0.05 -1.96 -5.34
C GLN A 691 0.05 -2.53 -3.93
N ALA A 692 -0.88 -3.42 -3.56
CA ALA A 692 -0.91 -4.07 -2.25
C ALA A 692 -0.67 -5.58 -2.32
N ILE A 693 -1.05 -6.22 -3.45
CA ILE A 693 -0.95 -7.66 -3.67
C ILE A 693 -0.01 -7.94 -4.84
N PRO A 694 1.11 -8.67 -4.66
CA PRO A 694 1.98 -9.06 -5.75
C PRO A 694 1.28 -10.01 -6.73
N SER A 695 1.57 -9.85 -8.02
CA SER A 695 1.04 -10.72 -9.08
C SER A 695 2.04 -10.92 -10.22
N SER A 696 1.86 -11.99 -11.01
CA SER A 696 2.54 -12.17 -12.31
C SER A 696 1.67 -11.77 -13.50
N THR A 697 0.41 -11.43 -13.26
CA THR A 697 -0.61 -11.12 -14.28
C THR A 697 -0.60 -9.62 -14.60
N GLU A 698 -0.15 -9.26 -15.80
CA GLU A 698 0.01 -7.84 -16.19
C GLU A 698 -1.31 -7.04 -16.25
N THR A 699 -2.45 -7.73 -16.33
CA THR A 699 -3.78 -7.12 -16.36
C THR A 699 -4.38 -6.89 -14.98
N ASP A 700 -3.69 -7.30 -13.92
CA ASP A 700 -4.13 -7.00 -12.56
C ASP A 700 -4.02 -5.49 -12.28
N PRO A 701 -4.87 -4.96 -11.37
CA PRO A 701 -4.94 -3.53 -11.11
C PRO A 701 -3.57 -2.91 -10.81
N ASP A 702 -3.26 -1.81 -11.49
CA ASP A 702 -2.02 -1.03 -11.33
C ASP A 702 -0.73 -1.88 -11.43
N TYR A 703 -0.71 -2.98 -12.19
CA TYR A 703 0.50 -3.83 -12.35
C TYR A 703 1.73 -3.03 -12.81
N TYR A 704 1.54 -2.08 -13.72
CA TYR A 704 2.56 -1.13 -14.19
C TYR A 704 2.44 0.23 -13.50
N LEU A 705 2.17 0.24 -12.18
CA LEU A 705 2.13 1.48 -11.40
C LEU A 705 3.46 2.22 -11.54
N ALA A 706 3.41 3.37 -12.19
CA ALA A 706 4.55 4.25 -12.37
C ALA A 706 4.04 5.69 -12.38
N ASN A 707 4.65 6.54 -11.55
CA ASN A 707 4.45 7.97 -11.62
C ASN A 707 5.38 8.54 -12.68
N ILE A 708 4.85 9.22 -13.68
CA ILE A 708 5.62 9.81 -14.79
C ILE A 708 6.62 10.88 -14.38
N LEU A 709 6.70 11.29 -13.13
CA LEU A 709 7.74 12.16 -12.59
C LEU A 709 8.79 11.39 -11.79
N VAL A 710 8.45 10.23 -11.25
CA VAL A 710 9.33 9.39 -10.39
C VAL A 710 9.85 8.15 -11.15
N GLU A 711 9.24 7.79 -12.27
CA GLU A 711 9.46 6.59 -13.09
C GLU A 711 9.29 6.88 -14.60
N SER A 712 9.89 7.98 -15.08
CA SER A 712 9.77 8.50 -16.44
C SER A 712 10.69 7.77 -17.42
N SER A 713 10.28 6.64 -18.00
CA SER A 713 10.96 6.16 -19.21
C SER A 713 10.01 5.36 -20.09
N GLN A 714 9.69 5.92 -21.26
CA GLN A 714 8.70 5.33 -22.13
C GLN A 714 9.31 4.57 -23.31
N PRO A 715 8.75 3.41 -23.66
CA PRO A 715 8.09 2.42 -22.78
C PRO A 715 9.03 1.64 -21.83
N GLY A 716 10.34 1.94 -21.84
CA GLY A 716 11.38 1.11 -21.23
C GLY A 716 11.17 0.76 -19.75
N ILE A 717 11.20 1.74 -18.85
CA ILE A 717 11.09 1.54 -17.39
C ILE A 717 9.63 1.68 -16.94
N GLN A 718 8.79 2.44 -17.63
CA GLN A 718 7.41 2.66 -17.19
C GLN A 718 6.53 1.40 -17.34
N LEU A 719 6.77 0.61 -18.39
CA LEU A 719 6.06 -0.66 -18.63
C LEU A 719 7.00 -1.87 -18.43
N PHE A 720 7.94 -1.74 -17.50
CA PHE A 720 8.85 -2.82 -17.15
C PHE A 720 8.16 -3.86 -16.26
N ARG A 721 8.64 -5.10 -16.37
CA ARG A 721 8.36 -6.18 -15.43
C ARG A 721 9.63 -6.95 -15.16
N GLY A 722 9.71 -7.62 -14.02
CA GLY A 722 10.89 -8.39 -13.63
C GLY A 722 12.04 -7.47 -13.21
N GLY A 723 13.19 -7.56 -13.88
CA GLY A 723 14.38 -6.80 -13.51
C GLY A 723 14.86 -5.83 -14.59
N ASN A 724 15.72 -4.89 -14.20
CA ASN A 724 16.42 -4.00 -15.12
C ASN A 724 17.93 -4.10 -14.89
N LYS A 725 18.70 -4.25 -15.96
CA LYS A 725 20.16 -4.03 -15.92
C LYS A 725 20.41 -2.64 -16.49
N PHE A 726 20.74 -1.72 -15.59
CA PHE A 726 21.05 -0.35 -15.93
C PHE A 726 22.41 -0.21 -16.63
N PRO A 727 22.61 0.82 -17.48
CA PRO A 727 23.90 1.09 -18.12
C PRO A 727 25.06 1.14 -17.12
N GLN A 728 26.05 0.27 -17.30
CA GLN A 728 27.32 0.29 -16.55
C GLN A 728 28.48 0.61 -17.52
N ASP A 729 28.81 -0.34 -18.41
CA ASP A 729 29.92 -0.22 -19.37
C ASP A 729 29.47 0.18 -20.78
N THR A 730 28.18 0.00 -21.09
CA THR A 730 27.57 0.36 -22.37
C THR A 730 26.33 1.20 -22.12
N PRO A 731 25.97 2.15 -23.02
CA PRO A 731 24.78 2.98 -22.90
C PRO A 731 23.48 2.22 -23.25
N THR A 732 23.36 0.97 -22.79
CA THR A 732 22.21 0.09 -23.05
C THR A 732 21.45 -0.19 -21.77
N LEU A 733 20.15 0.11 -21.77
CA LEU A 733 19.21 -0.38 -20.75
C LEU A 733 18.69 -1.75 -21.15
N THR A 734 18.89 -2.77 -20.31
CA THR A 734 18.42 -4.14 -20.60
C THR A 734 17.30 -4.56 -19.65
N ASN A 735 16.12 -4.83 -20.18
CA ASN A 735 14.95 -5.29 -19.44
C ASN A 735 14.93 -6.82 -19.33
N MET A 736 14.97 -7.35 -18.11
CA MET A 736 14.89 -8.79 -17.80
C MET A 736 13.44 -9.17 -17.47
N ARG A 737 12.59 -9.22 -18.50
CA ARG A 737 11.12 -9.28 -18.32
C ARG A 737 10.60 -10.53 -17.62
N MET A 738 11.32 -11.65 -17.75
CA MET A 738 10.92 -12.94 -17.18
C MET A 738 11.50 -13.18 -15.77
N MET A 739 12.32 -12.27 -15.26
CA MET A 739 12.92 -12.40 -13.93
C MET A 739 11.83 -12.43 -12.86
N LYS A 740 11.92 -13.40 -11.95
CA LYS A 740 11.14 -13.41 -10.71
C LYS A 740 11.81 -12.43 -9.74
N ASN A 741 11.09 -11.39 -9.37
CA ASN A 741 11.61 -10.24 -8.64
C ASN A 741 10.91 -10.00 -7.31
N ILE A 742 9.98 -10.86 -6.89
CA ILE A 742 9.34 -10.76 -5.57
C ILE A 742 9.21 -12.16 -4.97
N LYS A 743 9.58 -12.32 -3.71
CA LYS A 743 9.27 -13.48 -2.88
C LYS A 743 7.97 -13.25 -2.12
N VAL A 744 7.08 -14.25 -2.15
CA VAL A 744 5.74 -14.20 -1.53
C VAL A 744 5.56 -15.35 -0.55
N PRO A 745 4.90 -15.14 0.60
CA PRO A 745 4.36 -13.86 1.11
C PRO A 745 5.43 -12.92 1.66
N ASP A 746 6.64 -13.41 1.96
CA ASP A 746 7.79 -12.60 2.31
C ASP A 746 9.09 -13.36 2.02
N TYR A 747 10.24 -12.77 2.39
CA TYR A 747 11.54 -13.37 2.10
C TYR A 747 11.81 -14.65 2.92
N ASP A 748 11.45 -14.66 4.20
CA ASP A 748 11.72 -15.76 5.14
C ASP A 748 10.81 -16.97 4.93
N HIS A 749 9.55 -16.72 4.57
CA HIS A 749 8.50 -17.73 4.48
C HIS A 749 8.04 -17.95 3.03
N SER A 750 8.91 -17.61 2.07
CA SER A 750 8.60 -17.66 0.65
C SER A 750 8.07 -19.03 0.22
N THR A 751 6.82 -19.11 -0.24
CA THR A 751 6.23 -20.29 -0.87
C THR A 751 6.33 -20.26 -2.39
N GLY A 752 6.80 -19.14 -2.95
CA GLY A 752 6.98 -18.96 -4.38
C GLY A 752 7.51 -17.58 -4.71
N SER A 753 7.62 -17.29 -6.01
CA SER A 753 8.05 -15.98 -6.48
C SER A 753 7.20 -15.49 -7.64
N GLN A 754 7.06 -14.16 -7.73
CA GLN A 754 6.25 -13.49 -8.75
C GLN A 754 7.14 -12.64 -9.67
N THR A 755 6.65 -12.39 -10.88
CA THR A 755 7.23 -11.42 -11.82
C THR A 755 6.32 -10.21 -11.84
N MET A 756 6.68 -9.15 -11.13
CA MET A 756 5.89 -7.94 -10.95
C MET A 756 6.50 -6.75 -11.70
N GLY A 757 5.65 -5.79 -12.10
CA GLY A 757 6.04 -4.51 -12.67
C GLY A 757 5.81 -3.32 -11.73
N GLY A 758 6.07 -2.12 -12.23
CA GLY A 758 5.86 -0.88 -11.48
C GLY A 758 6.68 -0.76 -10.19
N CYS A 759 6.24 0.12 -9.28
CA CYS A 759 6.95 0.40 -8.02
C CYS A 759 7.24 -0.88 -7.21
N MET A 760 6.23 -1.72 -6.99
CA MET A 760 6.36 -2.98 -6.24
C MET A 760 7.35 -3.94 -6.91
N GLY A 761 7.36 -4.02 -8.25
CA GLY A 761 8.34 -4.83 -8.97
C GLY A 761 9.77 -4.30 -8.84
N CYS A 762 9.94 -2.97 -8.80
CA CYS A 762 11.26 -2.34 -8.72
C CYS A 762 11.85 -2.59 -7.34
N HIS A 763 11.08 -2.26 -6.30
CA HIS A 763 11.42 -2.53 -4.91
C HIS A 763 11.48 -4.03 -4.59
N GLY A 764 10.75 -4.85 -5.35
CA GLY A 764 10.85 -6.30 -5.31
C GLY A 764 12.28 -6.79 -5.46
N ILE A 765 13.05 -6.21 -6.38
CA ILE A 765 14.45 -6.56 -6.55
C ILE A 765 15.26 -6.28 -5.28
N ALA A 766 14.97 -5.17 -4.59
CA ALA A 766 15.59 -4.89 -3.29
C ALA A 766 15.25 -5.98 -2.27
N GLN A 767 14.02 -6.51 -2.26
CA GLN A 767 13.65 -7.65 -1.43
C GLN A 767 14.37 -8.94 -1.84
N SER A 768 14.26 -9.35 -3.11
CA SER A 768 14.64 -10.69 -3.55
C SER A 768 16.13 -10.84 -3.83
N SER A 769 16.73 -9.88 -4.53
CA SER A 769 18.10 -9.98 -5.04
C SER A 769 19.09 -9.26 -4.14
N LEU A 770 18.73 -8.10 -3.59
CA LEU A 770 19.59 -7.33 -2.69
C LEU A 770 19.41 -7.72 -1.21
N LYS A 771 18.37 -8.48 -0.89
CA LYS A 771 18.05 -8.91 0.47
C LYS A 771 17.83 -7.73 1.44
N GLN A 772 17.24 -6.64 0.97
CA GLN A 772 17.04 -5.38 1.68
C GLN A 772 15.57 -5.09 2.05
N GLY A 773 14.70 -6.10 2.03
CA GLY A 773 13.34 -5.97 2.58
C GLY A 773 12.49 -4.89 1.91
N PHE A 774 12.59 -4.77 0.58
CA PHE A 774 11.98 -3.74 -0.29
C PHE A 774 12.57 -2.33 -0.19
N SER A 775 13.67 -2.09 0.53
CA SER A 775 14.25 -0.75 0.67
C SER A 775 15.59 -0.60 -0.06
N PHE A 776 15.66 0.34 -1.00
CA PHE A 776 16.93 0.76 -1.60
C PHE A 776 17.75 1.69 -0.69
N LEU A 777 17.22 2.10 0.47
CA LEU A 777 17.96 3.00 1.37
C LEU A 777 19.15 2.30 2.02
N PHE A 778 19.10 0.97 2.16
CA PHE A 778 20.16 0.15 2.76
C PHE A 778 21.36 -0.07 1.83
N ASP A 779 21.28 0.33 0.55
CA ASP A 779 22.41 0.32 -0.40
C ASP A 779 23.60 1.19 0.05
N ALA A 780 23.36 2.14 0.95
CA ALA A 780 24.42 2.96 1.53
C ALA A 780 25.39 2.16 2.42
N ILE A 781 24.98 0.97 2.92
CA ILE A 781 25.79 0.18 3.84
C ILE A 781 26.87 -0.59 3.09
N ASN A 782 28.14 -0.31 3.41
CA ASN A 782 29.26 -1.05 2.86
C ASN A 782 29.55 -2.30 3.70
N THR A 783 29.07 -3.46 3.23
CA THR A 783 29.23 -4.75 3.92
C THR A 783 30.65 -5.32 3.85
N ALA A 784 31.53 -4.77 3.00
CA ALA A 784 32.92 -5.20 2.84
C ALA A 784 33.93 -4.44 3.73
N GLY A 785 33.45 -3.66 4.72
CA GLY A 785 34.32 -2.96 5.68
C GLY A 785 34.88 -1.62 5.19
N GLY A 786 34.25 -1.01 4.17
CA GLY A 786 34.54 0.34 3.70
C GLY A 786 33.76 1.44 4.43
N VAL A 787 33.74 2.65 3.84
CA VAL A 787 32.94 3.78 4.34
C VAL A 787 31.47 3.49 4.04
N THR A 788 30.60 3.57 5.04
CA THR A 788 29.14 3.54 4.86
C THR A 788 28.65 4.97 4.65
N GLY A 789 27.64 5.12 3.78
CA GLY A 789 27.01 6.38 3.46
C GLY A 789 26.86 6.57 1.96
N PHE A 790 26.00 7.52 1.57
CA PHE A 790 25.82 7.88 0.17
C PHE A 790 27.04 8.66 -0.34
N ALA A 791 27.45 8.39 -1.58
CA ALA A 791 28.71 8.89 -2.15
C ALA A 791 28.84 10.43 -2.06
N ASN A 792 28.11 11.15 -2.91
CA ASN A 792 28.03 12.62 -3.01
C ASN A 792 26.60 13.01 -3.41
N PRO A 793 26.12 14.23 -3.06
CA PRO A 793 24.86 14.75 -3.57
C PRO A 793 24.97 14.99 -5.07
N GLU A 794 23.86 14.81 -5.78
CA GLU A 794 23.78 15.10 -7.21
C GLU A 794 23.53 16.59 -7.42
N THR A 795 24.36 17.21 -8.27
CA THR A 795 24.21 18.60 -8.66
C THR A 795 23.17 18.77 -9.78
N ILE A 796 22.44 19.88 -9.72
CA ILE A 796 21.48 20.32 -10.73
C ILE A 796 22.17 20.53 -12.08
N GLY A 797 21.49 20.12 -13.15
CA GLY A 797 21.91 20.21 -14.54
C GLY A 797 21.86 18.85 -15.23
N LEU A 798 22.12 18.86 -16.54
CA LEU A 798 22.41 17.64 -17.30
C LEU A 798 23.90 17.27 -17.12
N PRO A 799 24.23 16.21 -16.37
CA PRO A 799 25.62 15.79 -16.21
C PRO A 799 26.18 15.14 -17.48
N ASP A 800 27.50 15.13 -17.59
CA ASP A 800 28.19 14.39 -18.64
C ASP A 800 27.93 12.86 -18.52
N PRO A 801 28.13 12.09 -19.60
CA PRO A 801 27.85 10.66 -19.61
C PRO A 801 28.56 9.85 -18.51
N GLN A 802 29.81 10.19 -18.15
CA GLN A 802 30.54 9.45 -17.11
C GLN A 802 29.97 9.74 -15.73
N THR A 803 29.65 11.00 -15.44
CA THR A 803 28.99 11.38 -14.18
C THR A 803 27.62 10.72 -14.07
N GLN A 804 26.84 10.72 -15.14
CA GLN A 804 25.53 10.04 -15.18
C GLN A 804 25.65 8.52 -14.98
N GLN A 805 26.64 7.86 -15.60
CA GLN A 805 26.92 6.44 -15.37
C GLN A 805 27.27 6.16 -13.91
N LYS A 806 28.09 7.02 -13.27
CA LYS A 806 28.40 6.91 -11.84
C LYS A 806 27.17 7.09 -10.96
N ARG A 807 26.23 7.97 -11.32
CA ARG A 807 24.93 8.11 -10.64
C ARG A 807 24.12 6.81 -10.78
N ALA A 808 24.07 6.22 -11.97
CA ALA A 808 23.36 4.97 -12.25
C ALA A 808 23.96 3.76 -11.53
N LEU A 809 25.29 3.70 -11.36
CA LEU A 809 25.98 2.62 -10.63
C LEU A 809 25.51 2.49 -9.17
N LYS A 810 25.02 3.58 -8.56
CA LYS A 810 24.40 3.54 -7.22
C LYS A 810 23.17 2.62 -7.16
N TYR A 811 22.45 2.52 -8.28
CA TYR A 811 21.22 1.75 -8.42
C TYR A 811 21.40 0.52 -9.31
N SER A 812 22.60 0.33 -9.86
CA SER A 812 22.87 -0.74 -10.80
C SER A 812 23.01 -2.05 -10.06
N LEU A 813 21.90 -2.78 -10.08
CA LEU A 813 21.74 -4.12 -9.54
C LEU A 813 22.94 -4.97 -9.97
N GLY A 814 23.74 -5.39 -8.99
CA GLY A 814 24.96 -6.17 -9.18
C GLY A 814 24.68 -7.58 -9.69
N PHE A 815 24.21 -7.72 -10.94
CA PHE A 815 24.26 -8.99 -11.66
C PHE A 815 25.68 -9.17 -12.23
N GLN A 816 26.66 -9.30 -11.33
CA GLN A 816 27.98 -9.76 -11.71
C GLN A 816 27.90 -11.29 -11.94
N GLY A 817 27.60 -11.67 -13.17
CA GLY A 817 28.07 -12.93 -13.74
C GLY A 817 27.42 -14.24 -13.30
N LYS A 818 26.24 -14.25 -12.66
CA LYS A 818 25.45 -15.49 -12.49
C LYS A 818 24.12 -15.38 -13.21
N ASP A 819 23.83 -16.40 -14.02
CA ASP A 819 22.59 -16.54 -14.76
C ASP A 819 21.41 -16.57 -13.76
N PRO A 820 20.39 -15.70 -13.90
CA PRO A 820 19.23 -15.67 -12.99
C PRO A 820 18.46 -16.99 -12.92
N ALA A 821 18.73 -17.93 -13.83
CA ALA A 821 18.05 -19.22 -13.94
C ALA A 821 18.40 -20.22 -12.83
N GLU A 822 19.53 -20.07 -12.11
CA GLU A 822 20.01 -21.13 -11.21
C GLU A 822 19.52 -21.08 -9.75
N GLU A 823 18.97 -19.96 -9.25
CA GLU A 823 18.53 -19.88 -7.85
C GLU A 823 17.02 -20.10 -7.61
N THR A 824 16.22 -20.36 -8.65
CA THR A 824 14.75 -20.43 -8.55
C THR A 824 14.16 -21.84 -8.48
N GLY A 825 14.95 -22.85 -8.11
CA GLY A 825 14.53 -24.25 -8.15
C GLY A 825 14.61 -24.97 -6.81
N LYS A 826 13.77 -24.61 -5.82
CA LYS A 826 13.27 -25.52 -4.77
C LYS A 826 11.89 -25.12 -4.30
#